data_AF-A0A6H3NWF1-F1
#
_entry.id   AF-A0A6H3NWF1-F1
#
_cell.length_a   1.000
_cell.length_b   1.000
_cell.length_c   1.000
_cell.angle_alpha   90.00
_cell.angle_beta   90.00
_cell.angle_gamma   90.00
#
_symmetry.space_group_name_H-M   'P 1'
#
loop_
_entity.id
_entity.type
_entity.pdbx_description
1 polymer ?
#
loop_
_entity_poly.entity_id
_entity_poly.type
_entity_poly.pdbx_seq_one_letter_code
_entity_poly.pdbx_strand_id
1 'polypeptide(L)'
;MKLKQNWKIIGLFLLLTSAIFAEEFDPSSVRSPGCKPGTFSCGYIPSSKEIQDSIPLKRDFNSFDELPKSIDLSSMMPPVGNQGRQNSCVAWATGYAIKSYLLKNKGQAPEYDPPFAGGKGNFVFSPAFIYNQQNGGEDKGLYYYKTMEFLKSNGAAPWSSMPYSDKDYLTQPSASSKKEALKYKIKSFSRLNFKNPDEIKRVLAGKNVVMVGMIIDDAFYKLKGSTIYDENGGQSYGGHAMTIVGYDDQKKSKSGKKGAFKLQNSWGTNWGDKGFGWVSYSMLAKVGQETYAIIDEPAPQSTPNLNTVPTKKPILPPTEIKVSKGEFDSKIILTWNIQDLAVAYLIQRKDVSEFYDLAYSDKPSFTDLSVSPNSTYAYRIISIGAEEVSDSSLEVEGFTSAEANTNGSFGQVVGLTGVVYVSGSLPNVELSWSELEGASGYTIARADTSLKWKNIGTSKSSNFMDTSPKIGESNFYRVSAMIQAKQSGDWSDSVVIDVADQNLLPNQVSHLTATSGDFANKIVLNWNAAPGAKVYYLYRFDENAEPSGQFEINGTSYTDTDQLIQNGKPYLYTIIAANDLGYAEPSEVVFGKTDPGLTKRAGGVTLNPPKHLTSNSVGKDKLVTLRWDSVKDSFEYYVYRKYLKGSGKTGKLEFVAAVEGKKNSYSETFPGSSGDLFLYSVRSKSEFGSESKDSNFVSVFWNEPKTQVKKRAFSLEELPSSFVGTWSSMYWNPKLGPQTVIVEISGKEQDFVAKLKLNEKEVRQFTGTWIPGSQTLKSNGFLFELSKSLEGNSLAQFQSVKDIETGMELSFTKEK
;
A
#
# COMPACT_ATOMS: atom_id res chain seq x y z
N MET A 1 21.62 53.05 40.87
CA MET A 1 21.16 52.26 42.03
C MET A 1 21.66 50.83 41.85
N LYS A 2 22.58 50.36 42.73
CA LYS A 2 23.09 48.97 42.97
C LYS A 2 23.60 48.16 41.74
N LEU A 3 24.90 48.07 41.41
CA LEU A 3 26.06 47.37 42.03
C LEU A 3 25.97 45.84 42.19
N LYS A 4 26.71 45.08 41.35
CA LYS A 4 27.83 44.15 41.69
C LYS A 4 28.36 43.52 40.37
N GLN A 5 29.58 43.89 39.91
CA GLN A 5 30.89 43.17 40.08
C GLN A 5 30.88 41.74 39.51
N ASN A 6 31.83 41.21 38.72
CA ASN A 6 33.20 41.52 38.28
C ASN A 6 33.51 40.56 37.09
N TRP A 7 34.20 40.95 36.00
CA TRP A 7 35.62 40.64 35.66
C TRP A 7 36.03 39.16 35.91
N LYS A 8 36.73 38.40 35.04
CA LYS A 8 37.59 38.68 33.88
C LYS A 8 38.13 37.32 33.34
N ILE A 9 38.65 37.34 32.11
CA ILE A 9 39.81 36.55 31.59
C ILE A 9 39.58 35.21 30.86
N ILE A 10 40.14 35.24 29.64
CA ILE A 10 40.52 34.24 28.65
C ILE A 10 41.29 33.06 29.27
N GLY A 11 40.86 31.83 28.93
CA GLY A 11 41.53 30.58 29.28
C GLY A 11 41.88 29.75 28.04
N LEU A 12 43.19 29.56 27.87
CA LEU A 12 43.95 28.66 27.00
C LEU A 12 43.21 27.36 26.58
N PHE A 13 43.01 27.15 25.27
CA PHE A 13 42.59 25.86 24.71
C PHE A 13 43.78 24.88 24.70
N LEU A 14 43.83 23.98 25.68
CA LEU A 14 44.68 22.79 25.63
C LEU A 14 43.94 21.71 24.82
N LEU A 15 44.37 21.50 23.58
CA LEU A 15 44.01 20.34 22.76
C LEU A 15 44.69 19.10 23.35
N LEU A 16 44.01 18.45 24.29
CA LEU A 16 44.27 17.05 24.64
C LEU A 16 43.68 16.18 23.54
N THR A 17 44.48 15.85 22.53
CA THR A 17 44.18 14.73 21.64
C THR A 17 44.35 13.44 22.44
N SER A 18 43.26 12.95 23.04
CA SER A 18 43.18 11.54 23.43
C SER A 18 43.20 10.72 22.14
N ALA A 19 44.39 10.24 21.77
CA ALA A 19 44.51 9.14 20.82
C ALA A 19 43.72 7.97 21.43
N ILE A 20 42.53 7.71 20.90
CA ILE A 20 41.77 6.50 21.19
C ILE A 20 42.59 5.36 20.56
N PHE A 21 43.46 4.75 21.35
CA PHE A 21 44.08 3.49 20.97
C PHE A 21 42.95 2.47 20.91
N ALA A 22 42.63 1.98 19.70
CA ALA A 22 41.77 0.82 19.55
C ALA A 22 42.41 -0.34 20.32
N GLU A 23 41.68 -0.88 21.28
CA GLU A 23 42.16 -1.97 22.13
C GLU A 23 42.49 -3.19 21.25
N GLU A 24 43.73 -3.65 21.31
CA GLU A 24 44.22 -4.74 20.47
C GLU A 24 43.53 -6.06 20.89
N PHE A 25 43.03 -6.83 19.91
CA PHE A 25 42.39 -8.12 20.19
C PHE A 25 43.35 -9.08 20.89
N ASP A 26 42.98 -9.53 22.09
CA ASP A 26 43.69 -10.57 22.84
C ASP A 26 43.06 -11.95 22.59
N PRO A 27 43.75 -12.89 21.92
CA PRO A 27 43.25 -14.25 21.72
C PRO A 27 42.86 -14.97 23.02
N SER A 28 43.45 -14.61 24.16
CA SER A 28 43.14 -15.22 25.46
C SER A 28 41.70 -14.93 25.93
N SER A 29 41.09 -13.82 25.44
CA SER A 29 39.73 -13.41 25.81
C SER A 29 38.65 -14.35 25.27
N VAL A 30 38.97 -15.16 24.26
CA VAL A 30 38.05 -16.11 23.62
C VAL A 30 38.53 -17.56 23.64
N ARG A 31 39.71 -17.81 24.22
CA ARG A 31 40.26 -19.16 24.40
C ARG A 31 39.78 -19.73 25.73
N SER A 32 39.01 -20.83 25.67
CA SER A 32 38.63 -21.58 26.87
C SER A 32 39.89 -22.16 27.54
N PRO A 33 40.05 -22.02 28.87
CA PRO A 33 41.25 -22.52 29.57
C PRO A 33 41.43 -24.04 29.48
N GLY A 34 40.38 -24.80 29.18
CA GLY A 34 40.44 -26.25 28.97
C GLY A 34 41.01 -26.68 27.61
N CYS A 35 41.28 -25.74 26.71
CA CYS A 35 41.64 -26.02 25.33
C CYS A 35 43.13 -26.31 25.15
N LYS A 36 43.44 -27.58 24.82
CA LYS A 36 44.80 -28.01 24.50
C LYS A 36 45.01 -28.03 22.98
N PRO A 37 46.19 -27.55 22.51
CA PRO A 37 46.57 -27.66 21.10
C PRO A 37 46.41 -29.08 20.55
N GLY A 38 45.85 -29.21 19.35
CA GLY A 38 45.65 -30.51 18.69
C GLY A 38 44.43 -31.33 19.14
N THR A 39 43.56 -30.79 20.01
CA THR A 39 42.29 -31.45 20.38
C THR A 39 41.09 -30.71 19.78
N PHE A 40 40.11 -31.44 19.21
CA PHE A 40 38.90 -30.87 18.60
C PHE A 40 37.84 -30.45 19.63
N SER A 41 38.17 -30.42 20.92
CA SER A 41 37.20 -30.27 22.02
C SER A 41 36.68 -28.84 22.22
N CYS A 42 37.18 -27.89 21.43
CA CYS A 42 37.18 -26.46 21.70
C CYS A 42 36.30 -25.67 20.74
N GLY A 43 34.98 -25.84 20.87
CA GLY A 43 34.00 -25.08 20.08
C GLY A 43 33.30 -25.93 19.03
N TYR A 44 33.82 -25.98 17.80
CA TYR A 44 33.18 -26.77 16.74
C TYR A 44 33.83 -28.15 16.64
N ILE A 45 33.00 -29.20 16.72
CA ILE A 45 33.43 -30.58 16.57
C ILE A 45 33.01 -31.08 15.18
N PRO A 46 33.97 -31.43 14.30
CA PRO A 46 33.64 -31.97 12.98
C PRO A 46 33.00 -33.37 13.11
N SER A 47 31.97 -33.62 12.31
CA SER A 47 31.33 -34.95 12.28
C SER A 47 32.24 -35.94 11.55
N SER A 48 32.09 -37.24 11.84
CA SER A 48 32.79 -38.28 11.10
C SER A 48 32.36 -38.27 9.63
N LYS A 49 33.22 -38.78 8.74
CA LYS A 49 32.96 -38.79 7.30
C LYS A 49 31.67 -39.53 6.95
N GLU A 50 31.35 -40.59 7.68
CA GLU A 50 30.13 -41.39 7.53
C GLU A 50 28.87 -40.56 7.82
N ILE A 51 28.87 -39.76 8.89
CA ILE A 51 27.75 -38.87 9.23
C ILE A 51 27.63 -37.76 8.21
N GLN A 52 28.74 -37.19 7.75
CA GLN A 52 28.67 -36.14 6.76
C GLN A 52 28.09 -36.66 5.44
N ASP A 53 28.49 -37.86 5.01
CA ASP A 53 28.06 -38.47 3.75
C ASP A 53 26.63 -39.03 3.80
N SER A 54 26.07 -39.26 4.99
CA SER A 54 24.63 -39.57 5.14
C SER A 54 23.73 -38.35 4.94
N ILE A 55 24.28 -37.13 5.03
CA ILE A 55 23.55 -35.89 4.73
C ILE A 55 23.80 -35.52 3.26
N PRO A 56 22.77 -35.59 2.38
CA PRO A 56 22.96 -35.38 0.94
C PRO A 56 23.53 -33.99 0.62
N LEU A 57 24.49 -33.94 -0.30
CA LEU A 57 24.93 -32.69 -0.92
C LEU A 57 23.80 -32.19 -1.82
N LYS A 58 23.32 -30.99 -1.56
CA LYS A 58 22.33 -30.35 -2.44
C LYS A 58 23.06 -29.53 -3.50
N ARG A 59 22.99 -29.99 -4.75
CA ARG A 59 23.74 -29.43 -5.89
C ARG A 59 23.00 -28.31 -6.63
N ASP A 60 21.68 -28.22 -6.45
CA ASP A 60 20.80 -27.32 -7.23
C ASP A 60 20.22 -26.19 -6.37
N PHE A 61 21.09 -25.40 -5.73
CA PHE A 61 20.65 -24.16 -5.08
C PHE A 61 20.60 -23.03 -6.09
N ASN A 62 19.40 -22.53 -6.43
CA ASN A 62 19.17 -21.39 -7.32
C ASN A 62 19.83 -21.54 -8.72
N SER A 63 19.02 -21.70 -9.77
CA SER A 63 19.50 -21.78 -11.16
C SER A 63 19.87 -20.40 -11.71
N PHE A 64 20.91 -19.77 -11.15
CA PHE A 64 21.50 -18.58 -11.74
C PHE A 64 22.41 -18.99 -12.91
N ASP A 65 22.11 -18.50 -14.12
CA ASP A 65 22.94 -18.73 -15.30
C ASP A 65 24.34 -18.09 -15.17
N GLU A 66 24.44 -16.95 -14.47
CA GLU A 66 25.71 -16.33 -14.08
C GLU A 66 25.67 -15.81 -12.62
N LEU A 67 26.70 -16.10 -11.83
CA LEU A 67 26.85 -15.59 -10.46
C LEU A 67 27.47 -14.19 -10.42
N PRO A 68 26.98 -13.27 -9.55
CA PRO A 68 27.64 -11.99 -9.31
C PRO A 68 29.12 -12.16 -8.95
N LYS A 69 29.98 -11.20 -9.31
CA LYS A 69 31.42 -11.27 -8.96
C LYS A 69 31.72 -10.99 -7.48
N SER A 70 30.76 -10.38 -6.78
CA SER A 70 30.88 -10.11 -5.35
C SER A 70 29.50 -9.92 -4.71
N ILE A 71 29.35 -10.36 -3.46
CA ILE A 71 28.17 -10.12 -2.61
C ILE A 71 28.67 -9.82 -1.20
N ASP A 72 28.08 -8.84 -0.54
CA ASP A 72 28.35 -8.53 0.87
C ASP A 72 27.04 -8.31 1.62
N LEU A 73 26.66 -9.26 2.48
CA LEU A 73 25.49 -9.19 3.34
C LEU A 73 25.82 -8.72 4.76
N SER A 74 27.07 -8.31 5.04
CA SER A 74 27.51 -7.98 6.40
C SER A 74 26.73 -6.83 7.05
N SER A 75 26.24 -5.86 6.27
CA SER A 75 25.39 -4.76 6.78
C SER A 75 23.98 -5.24 7.19
N MET A 76 23.55 -6.39 6.67
CA MET A 76 22.25 -6.99 6.98
C MET A 76 22.34 -7.95 8.16
N MET A 77 23.52 -8.24 8.69
CA MET A 77 23.70 -9.16 9.81
C MET A 77 23.43 -8.51 11.17
N PRO A 78 23.08 -9.28 12.20
CA PRO A 78 23.04 -8.78 13.57
C PRO A 78 24.43 -8.24 14.00
N PRO A 79 24.47 -7.23 14.88
CA PRO A 79 25.73 -6.68 15.41
C PRO A 79 26.68 -7.78 15.90
N VAL A 80 27.99 -7.62 15.71
CA VAL A 80 28.93 -8.67 16.12
C VAL A 80 28.98 -8.81 17.64
N GLY A 81 28.61 -9.99 18.14
CA GLY A 81 28.69 -10.35 19.54
C GLY A 81 29.99 -11.06 19.93
N ASN A 82 30.10 -11.40 21.21
CA ASN A 82 31.28 -12.05 21.78
C ASN A 82 30.89 -13.27 22.61
N GLN A 83 31.37 -14.45 22.21
CA GLN A 83 31.16 -15.72 22.92
C GLN A 83 31.99 -15.83 24.21
N GLY A 84 32.94 -14.91 24.43
CA GLY A 84 33.88 -14.98 25.53
C GLY A 84 34.66 -16.30 25.53
N ARG A 85 34.94 -16.83 26.72
CA ARG A 85 35.77 -18.02 26.88
C ARG A 85 35.00 -19.34 26.80
N GLN A 86 33.70 -19.30 26.50
CA GLN A 86 32.85 -20.49 26.38
C GLN A 86 32.98 -21.13 24.99
N ASN A 87 32.90 -22.46 24.92
CA ASN A 87 33.01 -23.24 23.68
C ASN A 87 31.71 -23.24 22.84
N SER A 88 31.01 -22.10 22.77
CA SER A 88 29.65 -21.95 22.23
C SER A 88 29.57 -21.43 20.79
N CYS A 89 30.69 -21.33 20.06
CA CYS A 89 30.75 -20.77 18.70
C CYS A 89 29.68 -21.33 17.74
N VAL A 90 29.35 -22.62 17.85
CA VAL A 90 28.30 -23.26 17.04
C VAL A 90 26.94 -22.62 17.30
N ALA A 91 26.57 -22.38 18.56
CA ALA A 91 25.32 -21.73 18.93
C ALA A 91 25.27 -20.26 18.51
N TRP A 92 26.40 -19.56 18.56
CA TRP A 92 26.55 -18.20 18.05
C TRP A 92 26.38 -18.12 16.52
N ALA A 93 27.02 -19.01 15.77
CA ALA A 93 26.89 -19.05 14.31
C ALA A 93 25.46 -19.44 13.88
N THR A 94 24.90 -20.48 14.48
CA THR A 94 23.59 -21.05 14.09
C THR A 94 22.41 -20.20 14.55
N GLY A 95 22.36 -19.84 15.84
CA GLY A 95 21.26 -19.11 16.46
C GLY A 95 21.41 -17.61 16.29
N TYR A 96 22.42 -17.03 16.91
CA TYR A 96 22.56 -15.58 16.96
C TYR A 96 22.81 -14.98 15.58
N ALA A 97 23.76 -15.49 14.80
CA ALA A 97 24.06 -14.92 13.48
C ALA A 97 23.02 -15.33 12.43
N ILE A 98 22.95 -16.62 12.09
CA ILE A 98 22.14 -17.09 10.95
C ILE A 98 20.64 -16.98 11.23
N LYS A 99 20.15 -17.51 12.36
CA LYS A 99 18.70 -17.54 12.61
C LYS A 99 18.14 -16.12 12.85
N SER A 100 18.88 -15.21 13.49
CA SER A 100 18.44 -13.80 13.61
C SER A 100 18.51 -13.05 12.28
N TYR A 101 19.53 -13.32 11.45
CA TYR A 101 19.56 -12.83 10.07
C TYR A 101 18.32 -13.26 9.30
N LEU A 102 17.98 -14.55 9.35
CA LEU A 102 16.82 -15.10 8.65
C LEU A 102 15.49 -14.53 9.16
N LEU A 103 15.37 -14.25 10.46
CA LEU A 103 14.19 -13.59 11.05
C LEU A 103 14.00 -12.16 10.47
N LYS A 104 15.05 -11.34 10.45
CA LYS A 104 15.00 -9.98 9.89
C LYS A 104 14.79 -9.98 8.38
N ASN A 105 15.51 -10.84 7.64
CA ASN A 105 15.43 -10.91 6.18
C ASN A 105 14.04 -11.36 5.68
N LYS A 106 13.24 -12.00 6.54
CA LYS A 106 11.83 -12.35 6.29
C LYS A 106 10.82 -11.28 6.72
N GLY A 107 11.28 -10.12 7.20
CA GLY A 107 10.41 -9.07 7.73
C GLY A 107 9.75 -9.40 9.08
N GLN A 108 10.19 -10.47 9.76
CA GLN A 108 9.63 -10.89 11.06
C GLN A 108 10.26 -10.18 12.25
N ALA A 109 11.27 -9.33 12.00
CA ALA A 109 11.88 -8.45 12.98
C ALA A 109 12.10 -7.07 12.36
N PRO A 110 11.67 -5.97 13.00
CA PRO A 110 11.86 -4.63 12.47
C PRO A 110 13.33 -4.20 12.51
N GLU A 111 14.02 -4.46 13.62
CA GLU A 111 15.44 -4.15 13.82
C GLU A 111 16.09 -5.17 14.76
N TYR A 112 17.43 -5.19 14.77
CA TYR A 112 18.19 -5.96 15.75
C TYR A 112 18.27 -5.24 17.09
N ASP A 113 18.10 -5.97 18.19
CA ASP A 113 18.10 -5.40 19.54
C ASP A 113 18.95 -6.22 20.54
N PRO A 114 20.21 -6.60 20.24
CA PRO A 114 21.01 -7.37 21.18
C PRO A 114 21.28 -6.60 22.48
N PRO A 115 21.21 -7.24 23.65
CA PRO A 115 21.42 -6.55 24.92
C PRO A 115 22.79 -5.88 25.08
N PHE A 116 23.83 -6.44 24.46
CA PHE A 116 25.17 -5.83 24.47
C PHE A 116 25.28 -4.54 23.62
N ALA A 117 24.27 -4.23 22.80
CA ALA A 117 24.15 -2.96 22.08
C ALA A 117 23.01 -2.07 22.65
N GLY A 118 22.55 -2.34 23.87
CA GLY A 118 21.49 -1.57 24.54
C GLY A 118 20.05 -1.99 24.21
N GLY A 119 19.86 -3.11 23.49
CA GLY A 119 18.54 -3.63 23.15
C GLY A 119 17.93 -4.54 24.21
N LYS A 120 16.69 -5.00 23.98
CA LYS A 120 15.96 -5.89 24.91
C LYS A 120 16.21 -7.37 24.64
N GLY A 121 16.71 -7.73 23.45
CA GLY A 121 16.98 -9.10 23.04
C GLY A 121 15.78 -9.85 22.48
N ASN A 122 14.74 -9.15 22.03
CA ASN A 122 13.51 -9.76 21.52
C ASN A 122 13.62 -10.26 20.08
N PHE A 123 14.50 -9.65 19.27
CA PHE A 123 14.65 -9.91 17.83
C PHE A 123 16.04 -10.46 17.48
N VAL A 124 16.77 -10.94 18.48
CA VAL A 124 17.98 -11.76 18.32
C VAL A 124 17.85 -13.04 19.13
N PHE A 125 18.46 -14.13 18.67
CA PHE A 125 18.33 -15.44 19.32
C PHE A 125 19.45 -15.70 20.32
N SER A 126 19.12 -16.41 21.40
CA SER A 126 20.04 -16.77 22.46
C SER A 126 20.98 -17.91 22.05
N PRO A 127 22.31 -17.72 22.09
CA PRO A 127 23.25 -18.82 22.03
C PRO A 127 23.13 -19.77 23.22
N ALA A 128 22.79 -19.26 24.41
CA ALA A 128 22.70 -20.07 25.64
C ALA A 128 21.56 -21.09 25.56
N PHE A 129 20.43 -20.73 24.92
CA PHE A 129 19.33 -21.65 24.68
C PHE A 129 19.79 -22.88 23.89
N ILE A 130 20.59 -22.69 22.84
CA ILE A 130 21.06 -23.79 21.99
C ILE A 130 22.20 -24.55 22.67
N TYR A 131 23.14 -23.83 23.28
CA TYR A 131 24.38 -24.39 23.81
C TYR A 131 24.16 -25.23 25.06
N ASN A 132 23.50 -24.66 26.08
CA ASN A 132 23.38 -25.27 27.41
C ASN A 132 22.56 -26.57 27.39
N GLN A 133 21.68 -26.73 26.39
CA GLN A 133 20.88 -27.94 26.22
C GLN A 133 21.63 -29.08 25.52
N GLN A 134 22.74 -28.80 24.84
CA GLN A 134 23.47 -29.77 24.01
C GLN A 134 24.88 -30.09 24.50
N ASN A 135 25.44 -29.26 25.39
CA ASN A 135 26.79 -29.42 25.90
C ASN A 135 26.95 -30.57 26.92
N GLY A 136 25.86 -31.22 27.32
CA GLY A 136 25.88 -32.34 28.27
C GLY A 136 26.40 -31.98 29.67
N GLY A 137 26.29 -30.72 30.09
CA GLY A 137 26.73 -30.25 31.41
C GLY A 137 28.21 -29.89 31.51
N GLU A 138 28.95 -29.89 30.40
CA GLU A 138 30.37 -29.54 30.34
C GLU A 138 30.60 -28.43 29.30
N ASP A 139 31.56 -27.52 29.54
CA ASP A 139 31.95 -26.50 28.56
C ASP A 139 32.81 -27.10 27.43
N LYS A 140 32.16 -27.84 26.53
CA LYS A 140 32.76 -28.47 25.35
C LYS A 140 32.09 -28.05 24.05
N GLY A 141 32.72 -28.37 22.92
CA GLY A 141 32.18 -28.06 21.62
C GLY A 141 30.88 -28.79 21.24
N LEU A 142 30.22 -28.32 20.17
CA LEU A 142 29.03 -28.93 19.58
C LEU A 142 29.26 -29.41 18.14
N TYR A 143 28.41 -30.35 17.71
CA TYR A 143 28.33 -30.80 16.31
C TYR A 143 27.28 -29.99 15.54
N TYR A 144 27.58 -29.64 14.29
CA TYR A 144 26.62 -28.93 13.43
C TYR A 144 25.36 -29.74 13.15
N TYR A 145 25.49 -31.00 12.72
CA TYR A 145 24.31 -31.80 12.37
C TYR A 145 23.35 -31.96 13.56
N LYS A 146 23.88 -32.19 14.78
CA LYS A 146 23.06 -32.25 16.00
C LYS A 146 22.39 -30.91 16.29
N THR A 147 23.12 -29.80 16.13
CA THR A 147 22.57 -28.47 16.38
C THR A 147 21.47 -28.11 15.37
N MET A 148 21.63 -28.47 14.10
CA MET A 148 20.59 -28.22 13.10
C MET A 148 19.37 -29.12 13.30
N GLU A 149 19.54 -30.41 13.63
CA GLU A 149 18.42 -31.27 14.04
C GLU A 149 17.74 -30.74 15.31
N PHE A 150 18.52 -30.25 16.28
CA PHE A 150 17.99 -29.59 17.47
C PHE A 150 17.13 -28.38 17.11
N LEU A 151 17.60 -27.49 16.23
CA LEU A 151 16.85 -26.33 15.76
C LEU A 151 15.59 -26.72 14.97
N LYS A 152 15.62 -27.84 14.25
CA LYS A 152 14.48 -28.37 13.52
C LYS A 152 13.39 -28.89 14.46
N SER A 153 13.78 -29.56 15.55
CA SER A 153 12.83 -30.12 16.53
C SER A 153 12.38 -29.12 17.60
N ASN A 154 13.27 -28.23 18.05
CA ASN A 154 13.06 -27.39 19.24
C ASN A 154 13.05 -25.88 18.95
N GLY A 155 13.62 -25.46 17.81
CA GLY A 155 13.79 -24.06 17.45
C GLY A 155 14.78 -23.30 18.32
N ALA A 156 14.69 -21.97 18.32
CA ALA A 156 15.57 -21.07 19.07
C ALA A 156 14.76 -20.04 19.86
N ALA A 157 15.10 -19.81 21.12
CA ALA A 157 14.46 -18.78 21.95
C ALA A 157 15.12 -17.41 21.73
N PRO A 158 14.35 -16.30 21.78
CA PRO A 158 14.90 -14.96 21.84
C PRO A 158 15.88 -14.78 23.02
N TRP A 159 16.84 -13.89 22.87
CA TRP A 159 17.82 -13.58 23.91
C TRP A 159 17.15 -13.06 25.19
N SER A 160 16.06 -12.30 25.08
CA SER A 160 15.27 -11.82 26.22
C SER A 160 14.67 -12.96 27.04
N SER A 161 14.37 -14.09 26.41
CA SER A 161 13.79 -15.29 27.03
C SER A 161 14.84 -16.09 27.80
N MET A 162 16.07 -16.17 27.26
CA MET A 162 17.20 -16.81 27.92
C MET A 162 18.50 -16.03 27.64
N PRO A 163 18.88 -15.09 28.52
CA PRO A 163 20.09 -14.29 28.30
C PRO A 163 21.36 -15.14 28.26
N TYR A 164 22.33 -14.69 27.45
CA TYR A 164 23.64 -15.34 27.34
C TYR A 164 24.66 -14.74 28.33
N SER A 165 25.47 -15.62 28.91
CA SER A 165 26.67 -15.28 29.67
C SER A 165 27.75 -16.33 29.36
N ASP A 166 28.97 -15.89 29.04
CA ASP A 166 30.09 -16.79 28.78
C ASP A 166 30.57 -17.54 30.04
N LYS A 167 30.07 -17.14 31.22
CA LYS A 167 30.31 -17.79 32.51
C LYS A 167 29.23 -18.81 32.89
N ASP A 168 28.19 -18.98 32.06
CA ASP A 168 27.08 -19.87 32.35
C ASP A 168 26.78 -20.82 31.19
N TYR A 169 27.23 -22.06 31.35
CA TYR A 169 26.94 -23.16 30.43
C TYR A 169 25.98 -24.20 31.05
N LEU A 170 25.48 -23.98 32.26
CA LEU A 170 24.73 -24.99 33.01
C LEU A 170 23.23 -24.69 33.08
N THR A 171 22.86 -23.41 33.11
CA THR A 171 21.45 -23.01 33.24
C THR A 171 20.62 -23.56 32.09
N GLN A 172 19.54 -24.26 32.43
CA GLN A 172 18.59 -24.82 31.47
C GLN A 172 17.42 -23.86 31.23
N PRO A 173 16.83 -23.85 30.02
CA PRO A 173 15.71 -22.95 29.73
C PRO A 173 14.45 -23.32 30.50
N SER A 174 13.68 -22.29 30.86
CA SER A 174 12.34 -22.44 31.42
C SER A 174 11.37 -23.09 30.42
N ALA A 175 10.25 -23.60 30.92
CA ALA A 175 9.18 -24.12 30.08
C ALA A 175 8.63 -23.05 29.10
N SER A 176 8.56 -21.78 29.53
CA SER A 176 8.15 -20.67 28.66
C SER A 176 9.15 -20.43 27.53
N SER A 177 10.45 -20.45 27.81
CA SER A 177 11.50 -20.29 26.80
C SER A 177 11.45 -21.41 25.75
N LYS A 178 11.26 -22.66 26.20
CA LYS A 178 11.09 -23.81 25.31
C LYS A 178 9.84 -23.68 24.42
N LYS A 179 8.71 -23.25 25.01
CA LYS A 179 7.47 -23.01 24.25
C LYS A 179 7.63 -21.90 23.22
N GLU A 180 8.33 -20.83 23.58
CA GLU A 180 8.60 -19.72 22.67
C GLU A 180 9.53 -20.13 21.52
N ALA A 181 10.55 -20.94 21.79
CA ALA A 181 11.48 -21.43 20.79
C ALA A 181 10.81 -22.23 19.66
N LEU A 182 9.72 -22.95 19.94
CA LEU A 182 8.96 -23.72 18.95
C LEU A 182 8.40 -22.87 17.80
N LYS A 183 8.25 -21.56 18.00
CA LYS A 183 7.84 -20.61 16.95
C LYS A 183 8.93 -20.37 15.91
N TYR A 184 10.18 -20.69 16.25
CA TYR A 184 11.36 -20.34 15.47
C TYR A 184 12.17 -21.58 15.10
N LYS A 185 11.49 -22.64 14.67
CA LYS A 185 12.13 -23.85 14.10
C LYS A 185 12.69 -23.58 12.71
N ILE A 186 13.68 -24.36 12.33
CA ILE A 186 14.14 -24.44 10.93
C ILE A 186 13.40 -25.59 10.23
N LYS A 187 13.13 -25.48 8.93
CA LYS A 187 12.46 -26.54 8.16
C LYS A 187 13.41 -27.68 7.86
N SER A 188 14.58 -27.32 7.35
CA SER A 188 15.64 -28.25 7.00
C SER A 188 16.97 -27.52 6.91
N PHE A 189 18.00 -28.25 6.56
CA PHE A 189 19.31 -27.72 6.26
C PHE A 189 19.89 -28.54 5.11
N SER A 190 20.91 -28.01 4.46
CA SER A 190 21.59 -28.74 3.39
C SER A 190 23.08 -28.57 3.49
N ARG A 191 23.77 -29.69 3.27
CA ARG A 191 25.23 -29.72 3.19
C ARG A 191 25.67 -29.10 1.86
N LEU A 192 26.67 -28.23 1.94
CA LEU A 192 27.35 -27.63 0.81
C LEU A 192 28.76 -28.20 0.71
N ASN A 193 29.30 -28.28 -0.51
CA ASN A 193 30.69 -28.64 -0.72
C ASN A 193 31.59 -27.41 -0.56
N PHE A 194 32.24 -27.27 0.59
CA PHE A 194 33.18 -26.16 0.87
C PHE A 194 34.40 -26.11 -0.05
N LYS A 195 34.70 -27.19 -0.80
CA LYS A 195 35.75 -27.21 -1.83
C LYS A 195 35.30 -26.61 -3.15
N ASN A 196 33.99 -26.39 -3.32
CA ASN A 196 33.39 -25.78 -4.50
C ASN A 196 32.80 -24.42 -4.13
N PRO A 197 33.54 -23.31 -4.35
CA PRO A 197 33.09 -21.97 -3.98
C PRO A 197 31.72 -21.60 -4.55
N ASP A 198 31.38 -22.08 -5.75
CA ASP A 198 30.14 -21.71 -6.43
C ASP A 198 28.89 -22.21 -5.70
N GLU A 199 28.96 -23.31 -4.94
CA GLU A 199 27.84 -23.76 -4.11
C GLU A 199 27.55 -22.79 -2.97
N ILE A 200 28.57 -22.24 -2.34
CA ILE A 200 28.43 -21.22 -1.28
C ILE A 200 27.94 -19.91 -1.91
N LYS A 201 28.50 -19.51 -3.05
CA LYS A 201 28.11 -18.29 -3.77
C LYS A 201 26.65 -18.29 -4.20
N ARG A 202 26.11 -19.44 -4.65
CA ARG A 202 24.69 -19.58 -5.01
C ARG A 202 23.74 -19.33 -3.84
N VAL A 203 24.13 -19.75 -2.63
CA VAL A 203 23.35 -19.48 -1.40
C VAL A 203 23.38 -17.99 -1.07
N LEU A 204 24.57 -17.36 -1.14
CA LEU A 204 24.75 -15.92 -0.94
C LEU A 204 24.01 -15.07 -1.99
N ALA A 205 23.98 -15.51 -3.24
CA ALA A 205 23.23 -14.89 -4.33
C ALA A 205 21.71 -14.92 -4.09
N GLY A 206 21.21 -15.95 -3.41
CA GLY A 206 19.83 -16.02 -2.93
C GLY A 206 19.54 -15.20 -1.66
N LYS A 207 20.42 -14.25 -1.28
CA LYS A 207 20.34 -13.48 -0.03
C LYS A 207 20.23 -14.36 1.22
N ASN A 208 20.88 -15.52 1.22
CA ASN A 208 21.00 -16.38 2.39
C ASN A 208 22.48 -16.51 2.80
N VAL A 209 22.76 -16.87 4.05
CA VAL A 209 24.11 -16.98 4.61
C VAL A 209 24.49 -18.43 4.87
N VAL A 210 25.79 -18.71 4.97
CA VAL A 210 26.30 -20.09 5.06
C VAL A 210 27.05 -20.30 6.37
N MET A 211 26.72 -21.36 7.08
CA MET A 211 27.47 -21.82 8.24
C MET A 211 28.76 -22.48 7.79
N VAL A 212 29.89 -22.18 8.43
CA VAL A 212 31.20 -22.75 8.09
C VAL A 212 31.95 -23.18 9.33
N GLY A 213 32.45 -24.41 9.32
CA GLY A 213 33.35 -24.96 10.34
C GLY A 213 34.73 -25.16 9.73
N MET A 214 35.77 -24.63 10.37
CA MET A 214 37.14 -24.74 9.88
C MET A 214 38.15 -24.91 11.02
N ILE A 215 39.30 -25.50 10.70
CA ILE A 215 40.43 -25.57 11.64
C ILE A 215 41.18 -24.25 11.63
N ILE A 216 41.38 -23.67 12.81
CA ILE A 216 42.01 -22.36 12.99
C ILE A 216 43.37 -22.47 13.71
N ASP A 217 44.23 -21.48 13.48
CA ASP A 217 45.57 -21.39 14.06
C ASP A 217 45.91 -19.96 14.50
N ASP A 218 47.14 -19.72 14.96
CA ASP A 218 47.59 -18.40 15.40
C ASP A 218 47.48 -17.32 14.31
N ALA A 219 47.71 -17.67 13.04
CA ALA A 219 47.56 -16.72 11.94
C ALA A 219 46.10 -16.26 11.81
N PHE A 220 45.14 -17.16 12.01
CA PHE A 220 43.73 -16.81 12.05
C PHE A 220 43.37 -15.89 13.23
N TYR A 221 43.89 -16.16 14.43
CA TYR A 221 43.70 -15.29 15.61
C TYR A 221 44.25 -13.88 15.39
N LYS A 222 45.32 -13.74 14.61
CA LYS A 222 46.02 -12.47 14.35
C LYS A 222 45.47 -11.68 13.15
N LEU A 223 44.36 -12.10 12.55
CA LEU A 223 43.72 -11.34 11.46
C LEU A 223 43.33 -9.95 11.95
N LYS A 224 43.64 -8.93 11.13
CA LYS A 224 43.37 -7.52 11.42
C LYS A 224 43.00 -6.76 10.15
N GLY A 225 42.03 -5.87 10.24
CA GLY A 225 41.57 -5.07 9.11
C GLY A 225 41.21 -5.93 7.90
N SER A 226 41.60 -5.49 6.71
CA SER A 226 41.26 -6.16 5.45
C SER A 226 42.15 -7.36 5.08
N THR A 227 42.94 -7.91 6.01
CA THR A 227 43.80 -9.06 5.71
C THR A 227 42.99 -10.32 5.40
N ILE A 228 43.47 -11.10 4.42
CA ILE A 228 42.85 -12.36 4.01
C ILE A 228 43.67 -13.50 4.59
N TYR A 229 43.00 -14.41 5.31
CA TYR A 229 43.57 -15.68 5.74
C TYR A 229 43.77 -16.59 4.54
N ASP A 230 45.03 -16.85 4.21
CA ASP A 230 45.42 -17.54 2.99
C ASP A 230 46.47 -18.63 3.21
N GLU A 231 47.12 -18.66 4.38
CA GLU A 231 48.08 -19.69 4.78
C GLU A 231 47.99 -19.97 6.28
N ASN A 232 48.34 -21.21 6.66
CA ASN A 232 48.44 -21.59 8.06
C ASN A 232 49.67 -20.93 8.71
N GLY A 233 49.59 -20.60 9.98
CA GLY A 233 50.74 -20.08 10.73
C GLY A 233 50.62 -20.29 12.23
N GLY A 234 51.73 -20.73 12.85
CA GLY A 234 51.80 -20.99 14.28
C GLY A 234 51.07 -22.27 14.70
N GLN A 235 50.50 -22.25 15.89
CA GLN A 235 49.86 -23.41 16.51
C GLN A 235 48.39 -23.56 16.10
N SER A 236 47.92 -24.80 15.92
CA SER A 236 46.52 -25.12 15.61
C SER A 236 45.70 -25.33 16.90
N TYR A 237 44.48 -24.81 16.92
CA TYR A 237 43.59 -24.76 18.09
C TYR A 237 42.26 -25.52 17.90
N GLY A 238 42.17 -26.38 16.88
CA GLY A 238 40.97 -27.17 16.63
C GLY A 238 39.93 -26.44 15.79
N GLY A 239 38.67 -26.89 15.87
CA GLY A 239 37.58 -26.44 15.02
C GLY A 239 36.86 -25.20 15.56
N HIS A 240 36.57 -24.25 14.68
CA HIS A 240 35.81 -23.04 15.00
C HIS A 240 34.64 -22.83 14.04
N ALA A 241 33.53 -22.33 14.57
CA ALA A 241 32.28 -22.09 13.85
C ALA A 241 32.05 -20.61 13.56
N MET A 242 31.72 -20.28 12.32
CA MET A 242 31.47 -18.93 11.85
C MET A 242 30.38 -18.90 10.77
N THR A 243 30.02 -17.70 10.32
CA THR A 243 29.06 -17.51 9.23
C THR A 243 29.73 -16.82 8.05
N ILE A 244 29.64 -17.40 6.86
CA ILE A 244 29.98 -16.75 5.60
C ILE A 244 28.84 -15.82 5.22
N VAL A 245 29.16 -14.53 5.08
CA VAL A 245 28.20 -13.44 4.84
C VAL A 245 28.45 -12.72 3.51
N GLY A 246 29.46 -13.14 2.76
CA GLY A 246 29.78 -12.53 1.48
C GLY A 246 30.97 -13.18 0.79
N TYR A 247 31.25 -12.72 -0.41
CA TYR A 247 32.40 -13.11 -1.21
C TYR A 247 32.80 -12.02 -2.19
N ASP A 248 34.04 -12.08 -2.65
CA ASP A 248 34.57 -11.17 -3.66
C ASP A 248 35.62 -11.92 -4.51
N ASP A 249 35.30 -12.14 -5.78
CA ASP A 249 36.16 -12.85 -6.76
C ASP A 249 37.41 -12.04 -7.15
N GLN A 250 37.41 -10.73 -6.89
CA GLN A 250 38.51 -9.84 -7.24
C GLN A 250 39.54 -9.69 -6.10
N LYS A 251 39.22 -10.14 -4.89
CA LYS A 251 40.19 -10.10 -3.78
C LYS A 251 41.43 -10.92 -4.08
N LYS A 252 42.58 -10.38 -3.69
CA LYS A 252 43.88 -11.03 -3.81
C LYS A 252 44.57 -11.02 -2.45
N SER A 253 44.92 -12.20 -1.94
CA SER A 253 45.63 -12.35 -0.68
C SER A 253 47.11 -11.98 -0.81
N LYS A 254 47.83 -11.90 0.32
CA LYS A 254 49.27 -11.56 0.33
C LYS A 254 50.11 -12.60 -0.41
N SER A 255 49.75 -13.88 -0.32
CA SER A 255 50.37 -14.97 -1.10
C SER A 255 49.89 -15.05 -2.56
N GLY A 256 49.06 -14.10 -3.02
CA GLY A 256 48.63 -13.99 -4.40
C GLY A 256 47.39 -14.82 -4.78
N LYS A 257 46.73 -15.47 -3.82
CA LYS A 257 45.52 -16.27 -4.07
C LYS A 257 44.33 -15.36 -4.40
N LYS A 258 43.58 -15.72 -5.44
CA LYS A 258 42.43 -14.97 -5.95
C LYS A 258 41.13 -15.47 -5.33
N GLY A 259 40.24 -14.54 -5.00
CA GLY A 259 38.91 -14.79 -4.45
C GLY A 259 38.91 -15.09 -2.95
N ALA A 260 37.97 -14.49 -2.22
CA ALA A 260 37.81 -14.71 -0.79
C ALA A 260 36.35 -14.68 -0.33
N PHE A 261 36.05 -15.41 0.73
CA PHE A 261 34.80 -15.35 1.48
C PHE A 261 34.94 -14.40 2.68
N LYS A 262 33.88 -13.63 2.96
CA LYS A 262 33.76 -12.79 4.15
C LYS A 262 33.08 -13.57 5.26
N LEU A 263 33.68 -13.59 6.44
CA LEU A 263 33.21 -14.28 7.63
C LEU A 263 32.74 -13.26 8.67
N GLN A 264 31.60 -13.52 9.30
CA GLN A 264 31.25 -12.95 10.59
C GLN A 264 31.69 -13.92 11.69
N ASN A 265 32.40 -13.40 12.68
CA ASN A 265 32.91 -14.15 13.81
C ASN A 265 32.18 -13.76 15.11
N SER A 266 32.33 -14.56 16.17
CA SER A 266 31.72 -14.35 17.49
C SER A 266 32.77 -13.97 18.56
N TRP A 267 33.79 -13.20 18.18
CA TRP A 267 34.89 -12.78 19.06
C TRP A 267 34.89 -11.27 19.37
N GLY A 268 33.75 -10.62 19.14
CA GLY A 268 33.61 -9.18 19.32
C GLY A 268 34.22 -8.35 18.19
N THR A 269 34.02 -7.03 18.27
CA THR A 269 34.40 -6.08 17.22
C THR A 269 35.90 -5.79 17.13
N ASN A 270 36.69 -6.19 18.14
CA ASN A 270 38.14 -5.94 18.14
C ASN A 270 38.90 -6.93 17.24
N TRP A 271 38.30 -8.08 16.90
CA TRP A 271 38.91 -9.06 16.00
C TRP A 271 38.69 -8.70 14.53
N GLY A 272 39.71 -8.89 13.69
CA GLY A 272 39.61 -8.68 12.24
C GLY A 272 39.30 -7.23 11.87
N ASP A 273 38.29 -7.03 11.04
CA ASP A 273 37.68 -5.76 10.68
C ASP A 273 36.29 -5.67 11.31
N LYS A 274 36.21 -5.09 12.51
CA LYS A 274 34.96 -4.92 13.27
C LYS A 274 34.21 -6.24 13.51
N GLY A 275 34.94 -7.33 13.73
CA GLY A 275 34.39 -8.68 13.92
C GLY A 275 34.19 -9.49 12.64
N PHE A 276 34.55 -8.93 11.48
CA PHE A 276 34.56 -9.63 10.20
C PHE A 276 35.99 -9.98 9.77
N GLY A 277 36.13 -11.06 9.01
CA GLY A 277 37.42 -11.49 8.45
C GLY A 277 37.26 -12.05 7.06
N TRP A 278 38.36 -12.17 6.31
CA TRP A 278 38.34 -12.77 4.98
C TRP A 278 39.16 -14.06 4.96
N VAL A 279 38.67 -15.08 4.25
CA VAL A 279 39.39 -16.33 3.99
C VAL A 279 39.43 -16.58 2.50
N SER A 280 40.62 -16.86 1.94
CA SER A 280 40.73 -17.16 0.51
C SER A 280 40.01 -18.47 0.17
N TYR A 281 39.46 -18.59 -1.04
CA TYR A 281 38.75 -19.82 -1.46
C TYR A 281 39.61 -21.07 -1.31
N SER A 282 40.87 -20.99 -1.75
CA SER A 282 41.82 -22.10 -1.63
C SER A 282 42.14 -22.46 -0.17
N MET A 283 42.14 -21.48 0.74
CA MET A 283 42.38 -21.73 2.14
C MET A 283 41.16 -22.41 2.77
N LEU A 284 39.95 -21.94 2.49
CA LEU A 284 38.73 -22.60 2.95
C LEU A 284 38.64 -24.05 2.43
N ALA A 285 39.00 -24.31 1.17
CA ALA A 285 39.04 -25.66 0.62
C ALA A 285 40.06 -26.58 1.33
N LYS A 286 41.12 -26.00 1.93
CA LYS A 286 42.17 -26.72 2.66
C LYS A 286 41.79 -27.01 4.11
N VAL A 287 41.26 -26.02 4.83
CA VAL A 287 41.04 -26.12 6.30
C VAL A 287 39.57 -26.26 6.70
N GLY A 288 38.63 -26.02 5.78
CA GLY A 288 37.21 -26.24 5.98
C GLY A 288 36.90 -27.70 6.27
N GLN A 289 35.93 -27.92 7.16
CA GLN A 289 35.48 -29.25 7.56
C GLN A 289 34.05 -29.51 7.10
N GLU A 290 33.15 -28.54 7.33
CA GLU A 290 31.74 -28.63 6.97
C GLU A 290 31.19 -27.24 6.64
N THR A 291 30.26 -27.21 5.67
CA THR A 291 29.45 -26.03 5.35
C THR A 291 27.99 -26.42 5.19
N TYR A 292 27.10 -25.62 5.76
CA TYR A 292 25.66 -25.87 5.69
C TYR A 292 24.89 -24.58 5.41
N ALA A 293 23.84 -24.70 4.60
CA ALA A 293 22.80 -23.69 4.48
C ALA A 293 21.59 -24.10 5.33
N ILE A 294 21.13 -23.20 6.19
CA ILE A 294 19.87 -23.37 6.92
C ILE A 294 18.73 -22.98 5.98
N ILE A 295 17.75 -23.89 5.85
CA ILE A 295 16.48 -23.63 5.18
C ILE A 295 15.46 -23.47 6.28
N ASP A 296 15.18 -22.22 6.61
CA ASP A 296 14.24 -21.92 7.66
C ASP A 296 12.81 -22.29 7.23
N GLU A 297 11.90 -22.59 8.17
CA GLU A 297 10.48 -22.77 7.81
C GLU A 297 10.06 -21.52 7.01
N PRO A 298 9.46 -21.64 5.79
CA PRO A 298 8.64 -20.52 5.34
C PRO A 298 7.74 -20.20 6.53
N ALA A 299 7.41 -18.92 6.74
CA ALA A 299 6.40 -18.61 7.75
C ALA A 299 5.34 -19.71 7.63
N PRO A 300 4.96 -20.42 8.72
CA PRO A 300 3.77 -21.24 8.62
C PRO A 300 2.79 -20.32 7.90
N GLN A 301 2.29 -20.72 6.73
CA GLN A 301 1.12 -20.04 6.24
C GLN A 301 0.04 -20.49 7.21
N SER A 302 0.09 -19.95 8.44
CA SER A 302 -1.08 -19.69 9.22
C SER A 302 -1.87 -18.82 8.28
N THR A 303 -2.85 -19.43 7.66
CA THR A 303 -4.10 -18.81 7.30
C THR A 303 -4.16 -17.37 7.83
N PRO A 304 -4.03 -16.35 6.97
CA PRO A 304 -3.77 -14.97 7.40
C PRO A 304 -4.73 -14.56 8.53
N ASN A 305 -4.23 -14.05 9.64
CA ASN A 305 -5.14 -13.59 10.70
C ASN A 305 -5.76 -12.26 10.28
N LEU A 306 -7.08 -12.24 10.10
CA LEU A 306 -7.82 -11.00 9.94
C LEU A 306 -7.84 -10.25 11.27
N ASN A 307 -7.01 -9.21 11.36
CA ASN A 307 -6.96 -8.33 12.54
C ASN A 307 -8.11 -7.32 12.57
N THR A 308 -8.87 -7.22 11.49
CA THR A 308 -9.99 -6.29 11.32
C THR A 308 -11.26 -7.07 11.04
N VAL A 309 -12.26 -6.86 11.90
CA VAL A 309 -13.61 -7.37 11.69
C VAL A 309 -14.27 -6.56 10.56
N PRO A 310 -14.85 -7.21 9.54
CA PRO A 310 -15.62 -6.51 8.52
C PRO A 310 -16.77 -5.71 9.13
N THR A 311 -16.74 -4.39 8.98
CA THR A 311 -17.87 -3.52 9.35
C THR A 311 -18.68 -3.16 8.12
N LYS A 312 -20.00 -3.01 8.25
CA LYS A 312 -20.83 -2.44 7.19
C LYS A 312 -20.27 -1.07 6.80
N LYS A 313 -19.85 -0.91 5.54
CA LYS A 313 -19.33 0.35 5.00
C LYS A 313 -20.46 1.39 5.00
N PRO A 314 -20.32 2.53 5.71
CA PRO A 314 -21.30 3.60 5.63
C PRO A 314 -21.17 4.33 4.30
N ILE A 315 -22.26 4.91 3.80
CA ILE A 315 -22.19 5.86 2.69
C ILE A 315 -21.45 7.14 3.12
N LEU A 316 -20.48 7.57 2.32
CA LEU A 316 -19.63 8.73 2.61
C LEU A 316 -20.01 9.94 1.76
N PRO A 317 -19.78 11.18 2.25
CA PRO A 317 -19.94 12.39 1.44
C PRO A 317 -18.95 12.40 0.27
N PRO A 318 -19.28 13.05 -0.86
CA PRO A 318 -18.35 13.19 -1.96
C PRO A 318 -17.07 13.92 -1.58
N THR A 319 -15.94 13.45 -2.12
CA THR A 319 -14.59 14.00 -1.93
C THR A 319 -13.99 14.44 -3.27
N GLU A 320 -12.87 15.16 -3.21
CA GLU A 320 -12.17 15.71 -4.38
C GLU A 320 -13.08 16.50 -5.32
N ILE A 321 -13.99 17.29 -4.74
CA ILE A 321 -14.94 18.08 -5.52
C ILE A 321 -14.16 19.18 -6.25
N LYS A 322 -14.15 19.12 -7.58
CA LYS A 322 -13.64 20.18 -8.45
C LYS A 322 -14.82 20.97 -8.99
N VAL A 323 -14.65 22.27 -9.04
CA VAL A 323 -15.65 23.21 -9.53
C VAL A 323 -14.97 24.14 -10.54
N SER A 324 -15.64 24.43 -11.66
CA SER A 324 -15.13 25.41 -12.62
C SER A 324 -15.01 26.80 -11.98
N LYS A 325 -13.88 27.44 -12.23
CA LYS A 325 -13.44 28.71 -11.66
C LYS A 325 -13.14 29.69 -12.79
N GLY A 326 -14.16 30.09 -13.55
CA GLY A 326 -14.08 31.12 -14.58
C GLY A 326 -13.72 30.63 -15.98
N GLU A 327 -13.79 29.33 -16.25
CA GLU A 327 -13.63 28.77 -17.61
C GLU A 327 -14.83 29.10 -18.49
N PHE A 328 -16.00 29.33 -17.89
CA PHE A 328 -17.27 29.62 -18.58
C PHE A 328 -17.95 30.84 -17.96
N ASP A 329 -18.70 31.58 -18.76
CA ASP A 329 -19.54 32.71 -18.34
C ASP A 329 -20.98 32.28 -17.98
N SER A 330 -21.46 31.19 -18.58
CA SER A 330 -22.87 30.79 -18.53
C SER A 330 -23.14 29.48 -17.78
N LYS A 331 -22.13 28.84 -17.20
CA LYS A 331 -22.28 27.57 -16.49
C LYS A 331 -21.21 27.36 -15.42
N ILE A 332 -21.55 26.57 -14.40
CA ILE A 332 -20.59 25.99 -13.46
C ILE A 332 -20.61 24.47 -13.61
N ILE A 333 -19.43 23.86 -13.78
CA ILE A 333 -19.29 22.40 -13.85
C ILE A 333 -18.71 21.92 -12.53
N LEU A 334 -19.36 20.94 -11.92
CA LEU A 334 -18.90 20.21 -10.75
C LEU A 334 -18.56 18.77 -11.11
N THR A 335 -17.45 18.26 -10.57
CA THR A 335 -17.08 16.85 -10.59
C THR A 335 -16.53 16.42 -9.24
N TRP A 336 -16.69 15.15 -8.89
CA TRP A 336 -16.24 14.61 -7.60
C TRP A 336 -15.96 13.11 -7.71
N ASN A 337 -15.37 12.50 -6.69
CA ASN A 337 -15.10 11.06 -6.69
C ASN A 337 -16.40 10.25 -6.56
N ILE A 338 -16.53 9.21 -7.40
CA ILE A 338 -17.61 8.22 -7.32
C ILE A 338 -17.64 7.63 -5.90
N GLN A 339 -18.84 7.48 -5.35
CA GLN A 339 -19.07 6.84 -4.06
C GLN A 339 -19.76 5.48 -4.29
N ASP A 340 -19.13 4.39 -3.84
CA ASP A 340 -19.53 3.00 -4.15
C ASP A 340 -21.00 2.67 -3.82
N LEU A 341 -21.55 3.29 -2.78
CA LEU A 341 -22.92 3.04 -2.31
C LEU A 341 -23.94 4.08 -2.79
N ALA A 342 -23.50 5.10 -3.52
CA ALA A 342 -24.37 6.15 -4.01
C ALA A 342 -25.15 5.70 -5.26
N VAL A 343 -26.47 5.82 -5.19
CA VAL A 343 -27.39 5.66 -6.32
C VAL A 343 -27.70 7.02 -6.95
N ALA A 344 -27.59 8.11 -6.17
CA ALA A 344 -27.69 9.48 -6.64
C ALA A 344 -26.87 10.43 -5.76
N TYR A 345 -26.75 11.68 -6.19
CA TYR A 345 -26.16 12.77 -5.44
C TYR A 345 -27.14 13.93 -5.39
N LEU A 346 -27.27 14.56 -4.22
CA LEU A 346 -28.00 15.82 -4.06
C LEU A 346 -27.00 16.97 -4.03
N ILE A 347 -27.11 17.86 -5.02
CA ILE A 347 -26.32 19.07 -5.11
C ILE A 347 -27.09 20.18 -4.40
N GLN A 348 -26.45 20.80 -3.41
CA GLN A 348 -26.97 21.98 -2.73
C GLN A 348 -26.14 23.20 -3.09
N ARG A 349 -26.81 24.33 -3.31
CA ARG A 349 -26.18 25.62 -3.58
C ARG A 349 -26.49 26.58 -2.45
N LYS A 350 -25.50 27.35 -2.05
CA LYS A 350 -25.63 28.39 -1.03
C LYS A 350 -26.28 29.62 -1.66
N ASP A 351 -27.30 30.16 -1.00
CA ASP A 351 -27.81 31.49 -1.30
C ASP A 351 -27.11 32.54 -0.40
N VAL A 352 -27.81 33.51 0.18
CA VAL A 352 -27.19 34.56 1.01
C VAL A 352 -26.55 34.00 2.28
N SER A 353 -27.21 33.04 2.94
CA SER A 353 -26.72 32.44 4.19
C SER A 353 -26.99 30.95 4.34
N GLU A 354 -27.94 30.39 3.58
CA GLU A 354 -28.37 29.00 3.72
C GLU A 354 -28.20 28.21 2.42
N PHE A 355 -27.97 26.90 2.56
CA PHE A 355 -27.95 25.96 1.46
C PHE A 355 -29.36 25.49 1.13
N TYR A 356 -29.68 25.42 -0.16
CA TYR A 356 -30.94 24.83 -0.64
C TYR A 356 -30.66 23.75 -1.70
N ASP A 357 -31.62 22.84 -1.86
CA ASP A 357 -31.57 21.76 -2.84
C ASP A 357 -31.63 22.32 -4.26
N LEU A 358 -30.52 22.22 -4.99
CA LEU A 358 -30.41 22.72 -6.35
C LEU A 358 -30.96 21.70 -7.35
N ALA A 359 -30.42 20.48 -7.29
CA ALA A 359 -30.68 19.41 -8.25
C ALA A 359 -30.16 18.06 -7.73
N TYR A 360 -30.63 16.97 -8.34
CA TYR A 360 -30.01 15.65 -8.21
C TYR A 360 -29.15 15.31 -9.44
N SER A 361 -28.17 14.44 -9.26
CA SER A 361 -27.42 13.79 -10.33
C SER A 361 -27.28 12.29 -10.05
N ASP A 362 -27.44 11.47 -11.07
CA ASP A 362 -27.11 10.03 -11.06
C ASP A 362 -25.65 9.76 -11.46
N LYS A 363 -24.90 10.83 -11.75
CA LYS A 363 -23.50 10.81 -12.15
C LYS A 363 -22.63 11.56 -11.14
N PRO A 364 -21.32 11.29 -11.08
CA PRO A 364 -20.39 12.01 -10.23
C PRO A 364 -20.03 13.42 -10.78
N SER A 365 -20.98 14.04 -11.47
CA SER A 365 -20.85 15.37 -12.07
C SER A 365 -22.19 16.07 -12.18
N PHE A 366 -22.14 17.40 -12.27
CA PHE A 366 -23.32 18.23 -12.45
C PHE A 366 -22.95 19.57 -13.12
N THR A 367 -23.75 20.00 -14.09
CA THR A 367 -23.64 21.32 -14.71
C THR A 367 -24.75 22.25 -14.25
N ASP A 368 -24.39 23.28 -13.47
CA ASP A 368 -25.30 24.37 -13.10
C ASP A 368 -25.37 25.39 -14.24
N LEU A 369 -26.49 25.40 -14.96
CA LEU A 369 -26.80 26.37 -16.01
C LEU A 369 -27.56 27.61 -15.47
N SER A 370 -27.91 27.62 -14.19
CA SER A 370 -28.72 28.68 -13.55
C SER A 370 -27.86 29.78 -12.91
N VAL A 371 -26.79 30.15 -13.61
CA VAL A 371 -25.74 31.07 -13.13
C VAL A 371 -25.66 32.32 -14.01
N SER A 372 -25.22 33.44 -13.43
CA SER A 372 -24.97 34.69 -14.13
C SER A 372 -23.47 34.87 -14.41
N PRO A 373 -23.07 35.58 -15.48
CA PRO A 373 -21.68 35.98 -15.68
C PRO A 373 -21.14 36.81 -14.50
N ASN A 374 -19.82 36.78 -14.29
CA ASN A 374 -19.13 37.49 -13.22
C ASN A 374 -19.76 37.26 -11.82
N SER A 375 -20.08 36.00 -11.49
CA SER A 375 -20.75 35.64 -10.24
C SER A 375 -20.09 34.43 -9.57
N THR A 376 -20.06 34.42 -8.24
CA THR A 376 -19.54 33.32 -7.41
C THR A 376 -20.69 32.55 -6.76
N TYR A 377 -20.51 31.24 -6.66
CA TYR A 377 -21.46 30.30 -6.08
C TYR A 377 -20.73 29.31 -5.18
N ALA A 378 -21.34 28.95 -4.06
CA ALA A 378 -20.85 27.91 -3.17
C ALA A 378 -21.77 26.69 -3.22
N TYR A 379 -21.16 25.50 -3.21
CA TYR A 379 -21.84 24.22 -3.35
C TYR A 379 -21.38 23.25 -2.25
N ARG A 380 -22.26 22.30 -1.95
CA ARG A 380 -21.94 21.07 -1.22
C ARG A 380 -22.80 19.93 -1.75
N ILE A 381 -22.34 18.70 -1.56
CA ILE A 381 -22.95 17.53 -2.18
C ILE A 381 -23.20 16.47 -1.10
N ILE A 382 -24.33 15.77 -1.22
CA ILE A 382 -24.72 14.66 -0.34
C ILE A 382 -24.87 13.40 -1.19
N SER A 383 -24.28 12.30 -0.76
CA SER A 383 -24.45 10.99 -1.40
C SER A 383 -25.74 10.34 -0.93
N ILE A 384 -26.52 9.80 -1.86
CA ILE A 384 -27.80 9.13 -1.59
C ILE A 384 -27.68 7.67 -1.98
N GLY A 385 -27.79 6.78 -0.99
CA GLY A 385 -27.75 5.34 -1.17
C GLY A 385 -29.13 4.68 -1.19
N ALA A 386 -29.11 3.35 -1.35
CA ALA A 386 -30.30 2.54 -1.30
C ALA A 386 -30.93 2.46 0.11
N GLU A 387 -30.17 2.69 1.18
CA GLU A 387 -30.68 2.55 2.56
C GLU A 387 -30.42 3.77 3.45
N GLU A 388 -29.44 4.60 3.07
CA GLU A 388 -28.94 5.70 3.89
C GLU A 388 -28.44 6.86 3.01
N VAL A 389 -28.26 8.01 3.64
CA VAL A 389 -27.70 9.23 3.04
C VAL A 389 -26.47 9.62 3.84
N SER A 390 -25.47 10.19 3.18
CA SER A 390 -24.26 10.66 3.85
C SER A 390 -24.49 11.99 4.56
N ASP A 391 -23.51 12.42 5.34
CA ASP A 391 -23.36 13.84 5.69
C ASP A 391 -23.11 14.69 4.43
N SER A 392 -23.10 16.02 4.59
CA SER A 392 -22.72 16.93 3.51
C SER A 392 -21.20 16.97 3.32
N SER A 393 -20.76 17.11 2.07
CA SER A 393 -19.36 17.42 1.76
C SER A 393 -18.91 18.77 2.34
N LEU A 394 -17.60 19.01 2.29
CA LEU A 394 -17.05 20.36 2.49
C LEU A 394 -17.61 21.34 1.43
N GLU A 395 -17.71 22.61 1.83
CA GLU A 395 -18.14 23.71 0.97
C GLU A 395 -17.07 24.07 -0.06
N VAL A 396 -17.44 24.05 -1.34
CA VAL A 396 -16.58 24.42 -2.47
C VAL A 396 -17.14 25.61 -3.23
N GLU A 397 -16.28 26.45 -3.77
CA GLU A 397 -16.65 27.66 -4.50
C GLU A 397 -16.28 27.55 -5.98
N GLY A 398 -17.21 27.99 -6.83
CA GLY A 398 -17.02 28.17 -8.27
C GLY A 398 -17.44 29.57 -8.69
N PHE A 399 -16.93 30.04 -9.83
CA PHE A 399 -17.31 31.34 -10.36
C PHE A 399 -17.32 31.35 -11.88
N THR A 400 -18.12 32.26 -12.44
CA THR A 400 -18.25 32.46 -13.88
C THR A 400 -17.35 33.60 -14.38
N SER A 401 -16.90 33.50 -15.62
CA SER A 401 -16.13 34.56 -16.30
C SER A 401 -16.95 35.83 -16.46
N ALA A 402 -16.29 36.99 -16.42
CA ALA A 402 -16.87 38.28 -16.78
C ALA A 402 -16.95 38.48 -18.31
N GLU A 403 -16.02 37.88 -19.06
CA GLU A 403 -16.01 37.88 -20.52
C GLU A 403 -16.78 36.69 -21.07
N ALA A 404 -17.49 36.91 -22.19
CA ALA A 404 -18.21 35.85 -22.88
C ALA A 404 -17.24 34.78 -23.37
N ASN A 405 -17.36 33.55 -22.84
CA ASN A 405 -16.48 32.45 -23.17
C ASN A 405 -17.27 31.15 -23.32
N THR A 406 -17.80 30.92 -24.52
CA THR A 406 -18.53 29.71 -24.87
C THR A 406 -17.62 28.51 -25.17
N ASN A 407 -16.30 28.72 -25.31
CA ASN A 407 -15.30 27.73 -25.72
C ASN A 407 -14.33 27.34 -24.59
N GLY A 408 -14.74 27.49 -23.33
CA GLY A 408 -13.94 27.09 -22.17
C GLY A 408 -13.47 25.63 -22.23
N SER A 409 -12.26 25.39 -21.72
CA SER A 409 -11.69 24.05 -21.54
C SER A 409 -12.38 23.31 -20.39
N PHE A 410 -12.45 21.98 -20.45
CA PHE A 410 -12.88 21.19 -19.30
C PHE A 410 -11.80 21.21 -18.20
N GLY A 411 -12.24 21.21 -16.94
CA GLY A 411 -11.35 20.98 -15.82
C GLY A 411 -10.73 19.58 -15.83
N GLN A 412 -9.81 19.37 -14.91
CA GLN A 412 -9.14 18.09 -14.69
C GLN A 412 -10.13 16.96 -14.38
N VAL A 413 -9.92 15.77 -14.96
CA VAL A 413 -10.66 14.54 -14.59
C VAL A 413 -10.23 14.11 -13.18
N VAL A 414 -11.20 13.71 -12.35
CA VAL A 414 -10.96 13.24 -10.96
C VAL A 414 -11.41 11.80 -10.76
N GLY A 415 -11.00 11.21 -9.63
CA GLY A 415 -11.43 9.88 -9.22
C GLY A 415 -10.87 8.74 -10.07
N LEU A 416 -9.73 8.95 -10.74
CA LEU A 416 -9.09 7.89 -11.51
C LEU A 416 -8.61 6.78 -10.57
N THR A 417 -9.21 5.61 -10.71
CA THR A 417 -8.87 4.39 -10.00
C THR A 417 -8.61 3.27 -10.99
N GLY A 418 -7.99 2.19 -10.53
CA GLY A 418 -7.94 0.98 -11.34
C GLY A 418 -7.85 -0.28 -10.52
N VAL A 419 -8.41 -1.34 -11.10
CA VAL A 419 -8.51 -2.67 -10.52
C VAL A 419 -7.79 -3.64 -11.43
N VAL A 420 -7.01 -4.55 -10.83
CA VAL A 420 -6.26 -5.54 -11.59
C VAL A 420 -6.89 -6.92 -11.44
N TYR A 421 -7.03 -7.64 -12.54
CA TYR A 421 -7.46 -9.04 -12.52
C TYR A 421 -6.97 -9.81 -13.74
N VAL A 422 -6.98 -11.13 -13.64
CA VAL A 422 -6.67 -12.04 -14.75
C VAL A 422 -7.95 -12.39 -15.50
N SER A 423 -7.95 -12.18 -16.82
CA SER A 423 -8.99 -12.67 -17.73
C SER A 423 -8.35 -13.57 -18.77
N GLY A 424 -8.79 -14.82 -18.84
CA GLY A 424 -8.07 -15.86 -19.59
C GLY A 424 -6.71 -16.15 -18.95
N SER A 425 -5.62 -15.85 -19.66
CA SER A 425 -4.24 -16.09 -19.21
C SER A 425 -3.43 -14.82 -18.95
N LEU A 426 -4.01 -13.64 -19.17
CA LEU A 426 -3.29 -12.36 -19.08
C LEU A 426 -3.90 -11.45 -18.02
N PRO A 427 -3.07 -10.71 -17.26
CA PRO A 427 -3.56 -9.66 -16.37
C PRO A 427 -4.07 -8.48 -17.19
N ASN A 428 -5.14 -7.85 -16.68
CA ASN A 428 -5.76 -6.65 -17.24
C ASN A 428 -5.88 -5.61 -16.12
N VAL A 429 -5.83 -4.34 -16.50
CA VAL A 429 -6.12 -3.22 -15.61
C VAL A 429 -7.41 -2.55 -16.09
N GLU A 430 -8.46 -2.63 -15.28
CA GLU A 430 -9.72 -1.93 -15.49
C GLU A 430 -9.65 -0.58 -14.79
N LEU A 431 -9.59 0.49 -15.59
CA LEU A 431 -9.57 1.87 -15.12
C LEU A 431 -11.00 2.43 -15.09
N SER A 432 -11.31 3.20 -14.06
CA SER A 432 -12.55 3.96 -13.95
C SER A 432 -12.29 5.35 -13.39
N TRP A 433 -13.11 6.33 -13.77
CA TRP A 433 -13.00 7.70 -13.29
C TRP A 433 -14.37 8.39 -13.30
N SER A 434 -14.43 9.59 -12.73
CA SER A 434 -15.66 10.37 -12.70
C SER A 434 -15.99 10.96 -14.07
N GLU A 435 -17.19 10.68 -14.57
CA GLU A 435 -17.67 11.22 -15.85
C GLU A 435 -17.81 12.75 -15.79
N LEU A 436 -17.25 13.44 -16.78
CA LEU A 436 -17.47 14.87 -17.03
C LEU A 436 -18.67 15.07 -17.97
N GLU A 437 -19.71 15.73 -17.49
CA GLU A 437 -20.88 16.08 -18.29
C GLU A 437 -20.48 16.94 -19.50
N GLY A 438 -20.88 16.50 -20.71
CA GLY A 438 -20.56 17.16 -21.98
C GLY A 438 -19.25 16.73 -22.64
N ALA A 439 -18.45 15.85 -22.03
CA ALA A 439 -17.28 15.28 -22.68
C ALA A 439 -17.69 14.34 -23.83
N SER A 440 -17.02 14.44 -24.97
CA SER A 440 -17.23 13.54 -26.13
C SER A 440 -16.47 12.21 -26.01
N GLY A 441 -15.60 12.11 -25.01
CA GLY A 441 -14.78 10.94 -24.68
C GLY A 441 -13.55 11.35 -23.87
N TYR A 442 -12.63 10.40 -23.69
CA TYR A 442 -11.41 10.54 -22.90
C TYR A 442 -10.20 9.94 -23.63
N THR A 443 -9.03 10.56 -23.47
CA THR A 443 -7.73 10.00 -23.87
C THR A 443 -7.05 9.40 -22.65
N ILE A 444 -6.50 8.20 -22.79
CA ILE A 444 -5.83 7.45 -21.72
C ILE A 444 -4.36 7.30 -22.08
N ALA A 445 -3.47 7.62 -21.14
CA ALA A 445 -2.04 7.44 -21.27
C ALA A 445 -1.48 6.58 -20.13
N ARG A 446 -0.44 5.80 -20.47
CA ARG A 446 0.32 4.97 -19.53
C ARG A 446 1.80 5.27 -19.59
N ALA A 447 2.48 5.25 -18.46
CA ALA A 447 3.92 5.18 -18.35
C ALA A 447 4.34 3.97 -17.51
N ASP A 448 5.57 3.51 -17.69
CA ASP A 448 6.23 2.54 -16.82
C ASP A 448 7.11 3.27 -15.80
N THR A 449 7.94 2.53 -15.07
CA THR A 449 8.91 3.05 -14.10
C THR A 449 9.93 4.05 -14.69
N SER A 450 10.06 4.14 -16.02
CA SER A 450 10.87 5.18 -16.69
C SER A 450 10.14 6.52 -16.87
N LEU A 451 8.87 6.60 -16.47
CA LEU A 451 7.99 7.78 -16.54
C LEU A 451 7.80 8.34 -17.96
N LYS A 452 8.01 7.51 -18.99
CA LYS A 452 7.75 7.85 -20.39
C LYS A 452 6.30 7.58 -20.78
N TRP A 453 5.50 8.64 -20.81
CA TRP A 453 4.07 8.58 -21.15
C TRP A 453 3.81 8.20 -22.62
N LYS A 454 2.89 7.26 -22.83
CA LYS A 454 2.37 6.85 -24.13
C LYS A 454 0.84 6.81 -24.10
N ASN A 455 0.20 7.32 -25.14
CA ASN A 455 -1.24 7.16 -25.31
C ASN A 455 -1.54 5.69 -25.61
N ILE A 456 -2.39 5.07 -24.80
CA ILE A 456 -2.77 3.66 -24.95
C ILE A 456 -4.17 3.47 -25.53
N GLY A 457 -4.98 4.53 -25.57
CA GLY A 457 -6.29 4.49 -26.22
C GLY A 457 -7.18 5.67 -25.90
N THR A 458 -8.43 5.58 -26.37
CA THR A 458 -9.50 6.52 -26.07
C THR A 458 -10.75 5.75 -25.62
N SER A 459 -11.57 6.34 -24.75
CA SER A 459 -12.86 5.79 -24.36
C SER A 459 -13.98 6.80 -24.56
N LYS A 460 -15.18 6.32 -24.92
CA LYS A 460 -16.41 7.14 -24.94
C LYS A 460 -17.12 7.15 -23.59
N SER A 461 -16.76 6.22 -22.71
CA SER A 461 -17.31 6.06 -21.37
C SER A 461 -16.25 6.43 -20.34
N SER A 462 -16.65 6.59 -19.08
CA SER A 462 -15.74 6.91 -17.98
C SER A 462 -14.98 5.69 -17.42
N ASN A 463 -14.65 4.74 -18.30
CA ASN A 463 -13.88 3.54 -18.00
C ASN A 463 -13.02 3.14 -19.20
N PHE A 464 -11.95 2.38 -18.94
CA PHE A 464 -11.07 1.84 -19.98
C PHE A 464 -10.36 0.58 -19.49
N MET A 465 -10.26 -0.43 -20.34
CA MET A 465 -9.54 -1.67 -20.03
C MET A 465 -8.18 -1.69 -20.74
N ASP A 466 -7.09 -1.64 -19.97
CA ASP A 466 -5.75 -1.93 -20.48
C ASP A 466 -5.51 -3.45 -20.45
N THR A 467 -5.45 -4.04 -21.63
CA THR A 467 -5.26 -5.48 -21.84
C THR A 467 -3.79 -5.89 -21.99
N SER A 468 -2.86 -4.93 -21.88
CA SER A 468 -1.43 -5.17 -22.03
C SER A 468 -0.58 -4.43 -20.99
N PRO A 469 -0.97 -4.44 -19.70
CA PRO A 469 -0.18 -3.79 -18.66
C PRO A 469 1.17 -4.49 -18.53
N LYS A 470 2.17 -3.77 -18.03
CA LYS A 470 3.47 -4.37 -17.76
C LYS A 470 3.41 -5.16 -16.45
N ILE A 471 3.81 -6.43 -16.52
CA ILE A 471 3.74 -7.39 -15.41
C ILE A 471 5.06 -7.35 -14.63
N GLY A 472 4.99 -7.45 -13.30
CA GLY A 472 6.15 -7.43 -12.40
C GLY A 472 6.69 -6.03 -12.09
N GLU A 473 6.01 -4.98 -12.55
CA GLU A 473 6.38 -3.58 -12.26
C GLU A 473 5.15 -2.66 -12.15
N SER A 474 5.39 -1.42 -11.71
CA SER A 474 4.36 -0.38 -11.56
C SER A 474 3.97 0.24 -12.91
N ASN A 475 2.66 0.39 -13.13
CA ASN A 475 2.08 1.07 -14.29
C ASN A 475 1.44 2.38 -13.82
N PHE A 476 1.80 3.50 -14.46
CA PHE A 476 1.28 4.82 -14.15
C PHE A 476 0.23 5.19 -15.18
N TYR A 477 -0.98 5.56 -14.76
CA TYR A 477 -2.07 5.93 -15.66
C TYR A 477 -2.56 7.35 -15.42
N ARG A 478 -2.98 8.02 -16.50
CA ARG A 478 -3.66 9.33 -16.44
C ARG A 478 -4.68 9.47 -17.57
N VAL A 479 -5.70 10.28 -17.34
CA VAL A 479 -6.83 10.45 -18.25
C VAL A 479 -7.12 11.93 -18.50
N SER A 480 -7.50 12.27 -19.73
CA SER A 480 -7.91 13.64 -20.10
C SER A 480 -9.21 13.62 -20.91
N ALA A 481 -10.10 14.57 -20.66
CA ALA A 481 -11.35 14.73 -21.40
C ALA A 481 -11.13 15.24 -22.84
N MET A 482 -12.08 14.95 -23.72
CA MET A 482 -12.09 15.35 -25.14
C MET A 482 -13.34 16.15 -25.52
N ILE A 483 -13.16 17.19 -26.34
CA ILE A 483 -14.23 17.91 -27.06
C ILE A 483 -14.04 17.68 -28.56
N GLN A 484 -15.10 17.26 -29.26
CA GLN A 484 -15.06 17.00 -30.71
C GLN A 484 -13.85 16.14 -31.13
N ALA A 485 -13.55 15.10 -30.36
CA ALA A 485 -12.41 14.20 -30.55
C ALA A 485 -11.00 14.84 -30.44
N LYS A 486 -10.88 16.05 -29.86
CA LYS A 486 -9.60 16.65 -29.48
C LYS A 486 -9.46 16.70 -27.97
N GLN A 487 -8.26 16.44 -27.47
CA GLN A 487 -7.94 16.64 -26.06
C GLN A 487 -8.23 18.10 -25.67
N SER A 488 -9.00 18.29 -24.61
CA SER A 488 -9.55 19.61 -24.27
C SER A 488 -9.50 19.94 -22.79
N GLY A 489 -8.98 19.04 -21.94
CA GLY A 489 -8.79 19.28 -20.52
C GLY A 489 -7.37 18.91 -20.08
N ASP A 490 -7.04 19.25 -18.84
CA ASP A 490 -5.81 18.83 -18.20
C ASP A 490 -5.79 17.33 -17.93
N TRP A 491 -4.60 16.76 -17.85
CA TRP A 491 -4.44 15.38 -17.40
C TRP A 491 -4.84 15.24 -15.95
N SER A 492 -5.58 14.18 -15.62
CA SER A 492 -5.84 13.77 -14.24
C SER A 492 -4.53 13.59 -13.46
N ASP A 493 -4.65 13.63 -12.14
CA ASP A 493 -3.62 13.07 -11.28
C ASP A 493 -3.38 11.60 -11.68
N SER A 494 -2.12 11.17 -11.57
CA SER A 494 -1.75 9.84 -12.01
C SER A 494 -2.01 8.80 -10.93
N VAL A 495 -2.61 7.67 -11.29
CA VAL A 495 -2.70 6.49 -10.42
C VAL A 495 -1.59 5.50 -10.73
N VAL A 496 -1.03 4.89 -9.68
CA VAL A 496 0.00 3.85 -9.79
C VAL A 496 -0.64 2.49 -9.52
N ILE A 497 -0.46 1.55 -10.43
CA ILE A 497 -1.05 0.22 -10.36
C ILE A 497 0.04 -0.81 -10.60
N ASP A 498 0.34 -1.58 -9.57
CA ASP A 498 1.25 -2.70 -9.64
C ASP A 498 0.53 -3.93 -10.21
N VAL A 499 1.13 -4.59 -11.20
CA VAL A 499 0.60 -5.86 -11.74
C VAL A 499 1.54 -6.98 -11.32
N ALA A 500 1.09 -7.78 -10.36
CA ALA A 500 1.93 -8.78 -9.71
C ALA A 500 2.29 -9.96 -10.62
N ASP A 501 3.52 -10.45 -10.45
CA ASP A 501 4.03 -11.70 -11.01
C ASP A 501 4.45 -12.66 -9.88
N GLN A 502 5.33 -13.61 -10.18
CA GLN A 502 5.86 -14.58 -9.22
C GLN A 502 6.83 -13.95 -8.20
N ASN A 503 7.31 -12.73 -8.47
CA ASN A 503 8.33 -12.02 -7.70
C ASN A 503 7.74 -10.88 -6.84
N LEU A 504 6.43 -10.62 -6.94
CA LEU A 504 5.70 -9.64 -6.14
C LEU A 504 4.63 -10.33 -5.29
N LEU A 505 4.23 -9.68 -4.19
CA LEU A 505 3.02 -10.08 -3.47
C LEU A 505 1.83 -10.07 -4.44
N PRO A 506 0.87 -11.01 -4.29
CA PRO A 506 -0.26 -11.07 -5.18
C PRO A 506 -1.10 -9.79 -5.07
N ASN A 507 -1.77 -9.41 -6.15
CA ASN A 507 -2.73 -8.31 -6.08
C ASN A 507 -3.92 -8.67 -5.16
N GLN A 508 -4.58 -7.64 -4.61
CA GLN A 508 -5.84 -7.80 -3.89
C GLN A 508 -6.89 -8.45 -4.80
N VAL A 509 -7.72 -9.33 -4.23
CA VAL A 509 -8.82 -9.94 -4.98
C VAL A 509 -9.89 -8.90 -5.30
N SER A 510 -10.32 -8.88 -6.56
CA SER A 510 -11.35 -7.99 -7.06
C SER A 510 -12.61 -8.76 -7.48
N HIS A 511 -13.74 -8.02 -7.56
CA HIS A 511 -15.02 -8.54 -8.04
C HIS A 511 -15.53 -9.77 -7.27
N LEU A 512 -15.27 -9.83 -5.96
CA LEU A 512 -15.87 -10.84 -5.09
C LEU A 512 -17.39 -10.65 -5.08
N THR A 513 -18.13 -11.75 -5.22
CA THR A 513 -19.60 -11.81 -5.19
C THR A 513 -20.04 -13.00 -4.33
N ALA A 514 -21.21 -12.88 -3.70
CA ALA A 514 -21.85 -13.98 -2.97
C ALA A 514 -23.34 -14.04 -3.31
N THR A 515 -23.88 -15.25 -3.45
CA THR A 515 -25.33 -15.44 -3.56
C THR A 515 -26.00 -15.15 -2.23
N SER A 516 -27.18 -14.56 -2.30
CA SER A 516 -27.86 -14.07 -1.12
C SER A 516 -29.35 -14.36 -1.27
N GLY A 517 -29.83 -15.44 -0.67
CA GLY A 517 -31.22 -15.91 -0.76
C GLY A 517 -31.53 -16.70 -2.04
N ASP A 518 -30.56 -16.87 -2.94
CA ASP A 518 -30.77 -17.57 -4.23
C ASP A 518 -30.90 -19.09 -4.05
N PHE A 519 -30.37 -19.64 -2.95
CA PHE A 519 -30.42 -21.06 -2.65
C PHE A 519 -30.90 -21.34 -1.24
N ALA A 520 -31.52 -22.52 -1.07
CA ALA A 520 -32.10 -22.93 0.19
C ALA A 520 -31.06 -23.32 1.25
N ASN A 521 -29.91 -23.83 0.79
CA ASN A 521 -28.97 -24.57 1.63
C ASN A 521 -27.49 -24.30 1.31
N LYS A 522 -27.19 -23.33 0.43
CA LYS A 522 -25.81 -23.01 0.06
C LYS A 522 -25.61 -21.52 -0.26
N ILE A 523 -24.38 -21.06 -0.15
CA ILE A 523 -23.95 -19.75 -0.62
C ILE A 523 -22.81 -19.98 -1.63
N VAL A 524 -22.98 -19.50 -2.85
CA VAL A 524 -21.96 -19.58 -3.91
C VAL A 524 -21.23 -18.25 -3.99
N LEU A 525 -19.90 -18.30 -3.89
CA LEU A 525 -18.99 -17.17 -4.03
C LEU A 525 -18.17 -17.30 -5.30
N ASN A 526 -17.98 -16.18 -5.99
CA ASN A 526 -17.12 -16.09 -7.18
C ASN A 526 -16.32 -14.78 -7.14
N TRP A 527 -15.09 -14.80 -7.65
CA TRP A 527 -14.23 -13.64 -7.78
C TRP A 527 -13.36 -13.73 -9.04
N ASN A 528 -12.71 -12.63 -9.41
CA ASN A 528 -11.72 -12.68 -10.48
C ASN A 528 -10.36 -13.14 -9.95
N ALA A 529 -9.62 -13.90 -10.76
CA ALA A 529 -8.27 -14.32 -10.38
C ALA A 529 -7.35 -13.11 -10.16
N ALA A 530 -6.66 -13.07 -9.03
CA ALA A 530 -5.67 -12.04 -8.72
C ALA A 530 -4.32 -12.38 -9.36
N PRO A 531 -3.68 -11.45 -10.09
CA PRO A 531 -2.32 -11.66 -10.59
C PRO A 531 -1.35 -12.01 -9.46
N GLY A 532 -0.41 -12.91 -9.75
CA GLY A 532 0.57 -13.42 -8.78
C GLY A 532 0.01 -14.39 -7.74
N ALA A 533 -1.31 -14.63 -7.66
CA ALA A 533 -1.91 -15.51 -6.67
C ALA A 533 -1.74 -16.99 -7.01
N LYS A 534 -1.39 -17.79 -6.01
CA LYS A 534 -1.32 -19.27 -6.09
C LYS A 534 -2.47 -19.95 -5.35
N VAL A 535 -2.92 -19.34 -4.26
CA VAL A 535 -3.99 -19.84 -3.39
C VAL A 535 -4.79 -18.67 -2.82
N TYR A 536 -6.01 -18.94 -2.36
CA TYR A 536 -6.86 -17.95 -1.71
C TYR A 536 -7.31 -18.43 -0.32
N TYR A 537 -7.44 -17.51 0.61
CA TYR A 537 -7.98 -17.74 1.94
C TYR A 537 -9.29 -16.97 2.11
N LEU A 538 -10.39 -17.71 2.24
CA LEU A 538 -11.73 -17.16 2.40
C LEU A 538 -12.13 -17.20 3.87
N TYR A 539 -12.69 -16.08 4.33
CA TYR A 539 -13.11 -15.88 5.72
C TYR A 539 -14.59 -15.60 5.74
N ARG A 540 -15.29 -16.28 6.65
CA ARG A 540 -16.71 -16.09 6.91
C ARG A 540 -16.90 -15.50 8.30
N PHE A 541 -17.75 -14.50 8.41
CA PHE A 541 -18.18 -13.90 9.66
C PHE A 541 -19.69 -14.02 9.82
N ASP A 542 -20.16 -14.16 11.04
CA ASP A 542 -21.59 -14.21 11.34
C ASP A 542 -22.25 -12.82 11.29
N GLU A 543 -23.53 -12.74 11.68
CA GLU A 543 -24.31 -11.49 11.67
C GLU A 543 -23.81 -10.41 12.63
N ASN A 544 -23.00 -10.78 13.63
CA ASN A 544 -22.34 -9.87 14.57
C ASN A 544 -20.91 -9.54 14.14
N ALA A 545 -20.53 -9.97 12.92
CA ALA A 545 -19.19 -9.89 12.37
C ALA A 545 -18.14 -10.66 13.20
N GLU A 546 -18.55 -11.71 13.91
CA GLU A 546 -17.62 -12.61 14.59
C GLU A 546 -17.10 -13.68 13.61
N PRO A 547 -15.79 -14.01 13.61
CA PRO A 547 -15.24 -15.05 12.75
C PRO A 547 -15.95 -16.39 12.96
N SER A 548 -16.50 -16.97 11.89
CA SER A 548 -17.29 -18.22 11.93
C SER A 548 -16.84 -19.28 10.93
N GLY A 549 -15.85 -18.99 10.08
CA GLY A 549 -15.28 -19.96 9.15
C GLY A 549 -14.04 -19.45 8.44
N GLN A 550 -13.16 -20.36 8.08
CA GLN A 550 -11.92 -20.08 7.37
C GLN A 550 -11.58 -21.25 6.43
N PHE A 551 -11.34 -20.94 5.17
CA PHE A 551 -11.22 -21.93 4.11
C PHE A 551 -10.08 -21.58 3.15
N GLU A 552 -9.26 -22.57 2.81
CA GLU A 552 -8.22 -22.45 1.78
C GLU A 552 -8.76 -22.96 0.44
N ILE A 553 -8.67 -22.14 -0.61
CA ILE A 553 -9.31 -22.37 -1.90
C ILE A 553 -8.28 -22.35 -3.03
N ASN A 554 -8.29 -23.41 -3.84
CA ASN A 554 -7.52 -23.52 -5.09
C ASN A 554 -8.46 -23.28 -6.28
N GLY A 555 -8.79 -22.02 -6.54
CA GLY A 555 -9.71 -21.63 -7.60
C GLY A 555 -10.27 -20.24 -7.39
N THR A 556 -11.22 -19.84 -8.25
CA THR A 556 -11.88 -18.52 -8.20
C THR A 556 -13.35 -18.59 -7.81
N SER A 557 -13.77 -19.72 -7.23
CA SER A 557 -15.12 -19.91 -6.70
C SER A 557 -15.10 -20.82 -5.49
N TYR A 558 -16.10 -20.64 -4.63
CA TYR A 558 -16.34 -21.47 -3.46
C TYR A 558 -17.82 -21.64 -3.22
N THR A 559 -18.27 -22.84 -2.86
CA THR A 559 -19.65 -23.08 -2.45
C THR A 559 -19.67 -23.44 -0.98
N ASP A 560 -20.13 -22.50 -0.16
CA ASP A 560 -20.37 -22.74 1.25
C ASP A 560 -21.66 -23.55 1.41
N THR A 561 -21.56 -24.73 2.01
CA THR A 561 -22.69 -25.62 2.33
C THR A 561 -22.77 -25.95 3.81
N ASP A 562 -22.07 -25.18 4.65
CA ASP A 562 -22.04 -25.38 6.10
C ASP A 562 -23.46 -25.36 6.68
N GLN A 563 -23.73 -26.21 7.68
CA GLN A 563 -25.04 -26.22 8.33
C GLN A 563 -25.35 -24.89 9.03
N LEU A 564 -24.32 -24.17 9.50
CA LEU A 564 -24.46 -22.88 10.17
C LEU A 564 -25.13 -21.84 9.27
N ILE A 565 -24.85 -21.86 7.96
CA ILE A 565 -25.39 -20.88 7.02
C ILE A 565 -26.84 -21.17 6.59
N GLN A 566 -27.39 -22.32 6.93
CA GLN A 566 -28.75 -22.76 6.51
C GLN A 566 -29.88 -22.22 7.40
N ASN A 567 -29.56 -21.28 8.29
CA ASN A 567 -30.53 -20.63 9.19
C ASN A 567 -31.22 -19.41 8.55
N GLY A 568 -30.85 -19.04 7.32
CA GLY A 568 -31.34 -17.83 6.66
C GLY A 568 -30.86 -16.53 7.33
N LYS A 569 -29.77 -16.54 8.09
CA LYS A 569 -29.10 -15.33 8.57
C LYS A 569 -28.05 -14.86 7.54
N PRO A 570 -27.75 -13.57 7.46
CA PRO A 570 -26.67 -13.07 6.62
C PRO A 570 -25.30 -13.43 7.22
N TYR A 571 -24.35 -13.73 6.34
CA TYR A 571 -22.95 -13.95 6.64
C TYR A 571 -22.10 -13.03 5.76
N LEU A 572 -21.00 -12.55 6.30
CA LEU A 572 -20.04 -11.72 5.60
C LEU A 572 -18.88 -12.58 5.10
N TYR A 573 -18.39 -12.28 3.91
CA TYR A 573 -17.24 -12.97 3.33
C TYR A 573 -16.21 -11.98 2.80
N THR A 574 -14.94 -12.26 3.08
CA THR A 574 -13.78 -11.60 2.44
C THR A 574 -12.75 -12.65 2.06
N ILE A 575 -11.90 -12.34 1.10
CA ILE A 575 -10.91 -13.26 0.57
C ILE A 575 -9.54 -12.60 0.43
N ILE A 576 -8.50 -13.34 0.78
CA ILE A 576 -7.10 -12.91 0.70
C ILE A 576 -6.38 -13.79 -0.32
N ALA A 577 -5.77 -13.18 -1.33
CA ALA A 577 -4.88 -13.88 -2.25
C ALA A 577 -3.51 -14.11 -1.60
N ALA A 578 -2.85 -15.23 -1.93
CA ALA A 578 -1.53 -15.55 -1.39
C ALA A 578 -0.62 -16.24 -2.42
N ASN A 579 0.68 -16.05 -2.24
CA ASN A 579 1.72 -16.78 -2.95
C ASN A 579 2.91 -17.07 -2.02
N ASP A 580 4.04 -17.53 -2.57
CA ASP A 580 5.21 -17.93 -1.78
C ASP A 580 5.86 -16.75 -1.03
N LEU A 581 5.56 -15.50 -1.42
CA LEU A 581 6.10 -14.28 -0.82
C LEU A 581 5.24 -13.77 0.34
N GLY A 582 3.95 -14.10 0.37
CA GLY A 582 3.03 -13.66 1.43
C GLY A 582 1.60 -13.50 0.96
N TYR A 583 0.89 -12.56 1.59
CA TYR A 583 -0.54 -12.31 1.44
C TYR A 583 -0.78 -10.93 0.83
N ALA A 584 -1.83 -10.82 0.02
CA ALA A 584 -2.42 -9.54 -0.35
C ALA A 584 -3.24 -8.94 0.80
N GLU A 585 -3.68 -7.70 0.63
CA GLU A 585 -4.76 -7.14 1.45
C GLU A 585 -6.08 -7.93 1.24
N PRO A 586 -6.97 -7.98 2.26
CA PRO A 586 -8.29 -8.60 2.12
C PRO A 586 -9.13 -7.90 1.05
N SER A 587 -9.93 -8.65 0.30
CA SER A 587 -10.93 -8.06 -0.61
C SER A 587 -11.96 -7.21 0.13
N GLU A 588 -12.67 -6.38 -0.64
CA GLU A 588 -13.97 -5.86 -0.18
C GLU A 588 -14.89 -7.01 0.26
N VAL A 589 -15.80 -6.68 1.18
CA VAL A 589 -16.63 -7.67 1.88
C VAL A 589 -17.96 -7.82 1.16
N VAL A 590 -18.44 -9.06 1.04
CA VAL A 590 -19.74 -9.37 0.45
C VAL A 590 -20.67 -10.08 1.43
N PHE A 591 -21.97 -9.87 1.27
CA PHE A 591 -23.01 -10.50 2.07
C PHE A 591 -23.61 -11.72 1.35
N GLY A 592 -23.52 -12.88 1.98
CA GLY A 592 -24.20 -14.11 1.56
C GLY A 592 -25.29 -14.52 2.55
N LYS A 593 -26.34 -15.18 2.06
CA LYS A 593 -27.43 -15.71 2.90
C LYS A 593 -28.11 -16.87 2.17
N THR A 594 -28.68 -17.82 2.90
CA THR A 594 -29.61 -18.83 2.35
C THR A 594 -31.07 -18.38 2.49
N ASP A 595 -31.99 -18.96 1.70
CA ASP A 595 -33.44 -18.86 1.95
C ASP A 595 -34.03 -20.23 2.29
N PRO A 596 -34.08 -20.61 3.58
CA PRO A 596 -34.65 -21.90 4.00
C PRO A 596 -36.13 -22.06 3.61
N GLY A 597 -36.83 -20.95 3.36
CA GLY A 597 -38.21 -20.95 2.85
C GLY A 597 -38.36 -21.66 1.51
N LEU A 598 -37.30 -21.73 0.71
CA LEU A 598 -37.26 -22.47 -0.56
C LEU A 598 -37.44 -23.99 -0.37
N THR A 599 -37.11 -24.55 0.79
CA THR A 599 -37.33 -25.99 1.08
C THR A 599 -38.77 -26.33 1.49
N LYS A 600 -39.54 -25.34 1.99
CA LYS A 600 -40.89 -25.51 2.53
C LYS A 600 -42.01 -25.20 1.53
N ARG A 601 -41.66 -24.75 0.33
CA ARG A 601 -42.62 -24.30 -0.69
C ARG A 601 -42.79 -25.38 -1.76
N ALA A 602 -43.80 -26.22 -1.57
CA ALA A 602 -44.36 -27.01 -2.66
C ALA A 602 -45.05 -26.04 -3.64
N GLY A 603 -44.38 -25.67 -4.76
CA GLY A 603 -45.05 -24.89 -5.80
C GLY A 603 -44.19 -24.34 -6.94
N GLY A 604 -43.01 -23.73 -6.69
CA GLY A 604 -42.25 -23.09 -7.77
C GLY A 604 -40.87 -22.56 -7.36
N VAL A 605 -40.02 -22.34 -8.36
CA VAL A 605 -38.62 -21.88 -8.22
C VAL A 605 -38.59 -20.37 -7.98
N THR A 606 -37.93 -19.89 -6.92
CA THR A 606 -37.57 -18.46 -6.79
C THR A 606 -36.47 -18.15 -7.78
N LEU A 607 -36.69 -17.14 -8.60
CA LEU A 607 -35.77 -16.76 -9.67
C LEU A 607 -34.72 -15.77 -9.16
N ASN A 608 -33.62 -15.64 -9.89
CA ASN A 608 -32.63 -14.60 -9.61
C ASN A 608 -33.24 -13.20 -9.86
N PRO A 609 -32.82 -12.18 -9.10
CA PRO A 609 -33.21 -10.80 -9.38
C PRO A 609 -32.78 -10.38 -10.80
N PRO A 610 -33.57 -9.53 -11.49
CA PRO A 610 -33.14 -8.91 -12.72
C PRO A 610 -31.81 -8.16 -12.54
N LYS A 611 -30.93 -8.29 -13.51
CA LYS A 611 -29.64 -7.58 -13.53
C LYS A 611 -29.72 -6.37 -14.46
N HIS A 612 -28.77 -5.45 -14.30
CA HIS A 612 -28.61 -4.25 -15.14
C HIS A 612 -29.90 -3.43 -15.27
N LEU A 613 -30.62 -3.22 -14.17
CA LEU A 613 -31.72 -2.26 -14.16
C LEU A 613 -31.16 -0.87 -14.50
N THR A 614 -31.76 -0.20 -15.48
CA THR A 614 -31.41 1.15 -15.93
C THR A 614 -32.67 2.00 -16.08
N SER A 615 -32.53 3.32 -15.94
CA SER A 615 -33.57 4.32 -16.20
C SER A 615 -33.09 5.32 -17.26
N ASN A 616 -34.03 5.99 -17.94
CA ASN A 616 -33.72 7.18 -18.75
C ASN A 616 -33.74 8.45 -17.89
N SER A 617 -33.06 9.50 -18.38
CA SER A 617 -33.24 10.85 -17.85
C SER A 617 -34.65 11.35 -18.15
N VAL A 618 -35.31 11.93 -17.13
CA VAL A 618 -36.68 12.44 -17.24
C VAL A 618 -36.68 13.80 -17.95
N GLY A 619 -37.27 13.84 -19.13
CA GLY A 619 -37.38 15.04 -19.96
C GLY A 619 -38.67 15.83 -19.71
N LYS A 620 -38.96 16.78 -20.63
CA LYS A 620 -40.22 17.58 -20.59
C LYS A 620 -41.48 16.72 -20.78
N ASP A 621 -41.34 15.56 -21.42
CA ASP A 621 -42.40 14.57 -21.59
C ASP A 621 -42.76 13.83 -20.29
N LYS A 622 -41.93 14.00 -19.25
CA LYS A 622 -42.04 13.34 -17.95
C LYS A 622 -42.08 11.82 -18.05
N LEU A 623 -41.53 11.24 -19.12
CA LEU A 623 -41.57 9.79 -19.32
C LEU A 623 -40.44 9.13 -18.50
N VAL A 624 -40.82 8.18 -17.66
CA VAL A 624 -39.91 7.27 -16.97
C VAL A 624 -39.99 5.93 -17.67
N THR A 625 -38.85 5.39 -18.07
CA THR A 625 -38.68 4.08 -18.70
C THR A 625 -37.59 3.33 -17.97
N LEU A 626 -37.97 2.19 -17.40
CA LEU A 626 -37.06 1.24 -16.77
C LEU A 626 -36.79 0.08 -17.74
N ARG A 627 -35.54 -0.40 -17.77
CA ARG A 627 -35.14 -1.58 -18.55
C ARG A 627 -34.21 -2.48 -17.74
N TRP A 628 -34.36 -3.78 -17.89
CA TRP A 628 -33.55 -4.79 -17.20
C TRP A 628 -33.27 -6.00 -18.08
N ASP A 629 -32.33 -6.84 -17.64
CA ASP A 629 -32.07 -8.13 -18.28
C ASP A 629 -33.21 -9.11 -18.03
N SER A 630 -33.66 -9.80 -19.08
CA SER A 630 -34.66 -10.85 -18.95
C SER A 630 -34.14 -12.00 -18.09
N VAL A 631 -34.92 -12.35 -17.07
CA VAL A 631 -34.71 -13.52 -16.22
C VAL A 631 -35.42 -14.72 -16.85
N LYS A 632 -34.67 -15.79 -17.08
CA LYS A 632 -35.20 -17.04 -17.61
C LYS A 632 -36.30 -17.59 -16.68
N ASP A 633 -37.37 -18.12 -17.26
CA ASP A 633 -38.53 -18.71 -16.57
C ASP A 633 -39.35 -17.70 -15.72
N SER A 634 -39.13 -16.39 -15.93
CA SER A 634 -39.96 -15.34 -15.32
C SER A 634 -41.35 -15.32 -15.92
N PHE A 635 -42.37 -15.41 -15.05
CA PHE A 635 -43.77 -15.25 -15.39
C PHE A 635 -44.20 -13.79 -15.30
N GLU A 636 -43.71 -13.08 -14.28
CA GLU A 636 -43.94 -11.64 -14.07
C GLU A 636 -42.68 -10.96 -13.49
N TYR A 637 -42.60 -9.64 -13.65
CA TYR A 637 -41.70 -8.76 -12.91
C TYR A 637 -42.52 -7.76 -12.10
N TYR A 638 -42.14 -7.54 -10.85
CA TYR A 638 -42.77 -6.57 -9.95
C TYR A 638 -41.86 -5.36 -9.79
N VAL A 639 -42.39 -4.21 -10.21
CA VAL A 639 -41.71 -2.92 -10.11
C VAL A 639 -42.02 -2.32 -8.75
N TYR A 640 -40.97 -1.94 -8.04
CA TYR A 640 -41.03 -1.30 -6.74
C TYR A 640 -40.40 0.09 -6.79
N ARG A 641 -40.92 1.00 -5.99
CA ARG A 641 -40.44 2.39 -5.89
C ARG A 641 -40.44 2.86 -4.45
N LYS A 642 -39.45 3.67 -4.09
CA LYS A 642 -39.46 4.45 -2.85
C LYS A 642 -39.25 5.94 -3.13
N TYR A 643 -39.93 6.79 -2.36
CA TYR A 643 -39.82 8.24 -2.43
C TYR A 643 -38.75 8.78 -1.48
N LEU A 644 -37.96 9.74 -1.96
CA LEU A 644 -36.95 10.47 -1.18
C LEU A 644 -37.05 11.97 -1.46
N LYS A 645 -36.81 12.78 -0.43
CA LYS A 645 -36.73 14.24 -0.55
C LYS A 645 -35.67 14.82 0.38
N GLY A 646 -34.77 15.63 -0.19
CA GLY A 646 -33.72 16.34 0.55
C GLY A 646 -32.75 15.38 1.25
N SER A 647 -32.14 15.84 2.34
CA SER A 647 -31.19 15.08 3.16
C SER A 647 -31.85 14.15 4.20
N GLY A 648 -33.14 13.78 4.03
CA GLY A 648 -33.96 13.09 5.04
C GLY A 648 -33.97 11.55 4.96
N LYS A 649 -34.66 10.90 5.93
CA LYS A 649 -34.83 9.42 6.00
C LYS A 649 -35.50 8.86 4.75
N THR A 650 -35.00 7.72 4.27
CA THR A 650 -35.53 7.01 3.10
C THR A 650 -36.96 6.52 3.33
N GLY A 651 -37.86 6.75 2.37
CA GLY A 651 -39.22 6.18 2.39
C GLY A 651 -39.22 4.65 2.26
N LYS A 652 -40.37 4.03 2.55
CA LYS A 652 -40.57 2.58 2.38
C LYS A 652 -40.67 2.22 0.90
N LEU A 653 -40.20 1.02 0.55
CA LEU A 653 -40.37 0.45 -0.78
C LEU A 653 -41.82 -0.01 -1.01
N GLU A 654 -42.46 0.51 -2.05
CA GLU A 654 -43.86 0.28 -2.40
C GLU A 654 -44.00 -0.40 -3.77
N PHE A 655 -44.95 -1.31 -3.88
CA PHE A 655 -45.28 -1.98 -5.16
C PHE A 655 -45.96 -0.99 -6.11
N VAL A 656 -45.49 -0.94 -7.35
CA VAL A 656 -45.99 -0.03 -8.40
C VAL A 656 -46.79 -0.79 -9.45
N ALA A 657 -46.20 -1.84 -10.04
CA ALA A 657 -46.82 -2.55 -11.16
C ALA A 657 -46.28 -3.98 -11.32
N ALA A 658 -47.11 -4.84 -11.90
CA ALA A 658 -46.70 -6.13 -12.43
C ALA A 658 -46.52 -6.04 -13.96
N VAL A 659 -45.44 -6.62 -14.46
CA VAL A 659 -45.05 -6.62 -15.87
C VAL A 659 -44.94 -8.06 -16.34
N GLU A 660 -45.58 -8.42 -17.45
CA GLU A 660 -45.51 -9.78 -18.01
C GLU A 660 -44.05 -10.20 -18.24
N GLY A 661 -43.69 -11.44 -17.88
CA GLY A 661 -42.31 -11.95 -17.89
C GLY A 661 -41.63 -12.00 -19.25
N LYS A 662 -42.39 -11.89 -20.34
CA LYS A 662 -41.88 -11.72 -21.71
C LYS A 662 -41.40 -10.30 -22.02
N LYS A 663 -41.74 -9.32 -21.18
CA LYS A 663 -41.32 -7.93 -21.29
C LYS A 663 -40.21 -7.66 -20.27
N ASN A 664 -39.25 -6.84 -20.66
CA ASN A 664 -38.12 -6.46 -19.83
C ASN A 664 -38.01 -4.94 -19.68
N SER A 665 -39.15 -4.26 -19.79
CA SER A 665 -39.25 -2.81 -19.65
C SER A 665 -40.58 -2.40 -19.04
N TYR A 666 -40.54 -1.32 -18.26
CA TYR A 666 -41.72 -0.66 -17.70
C TYR A 666 -41.66 0.83 -18.03
N SER A 667 -42.80 1.49 -18.18
CA SER A 667 -42.83 2.94 -18.30
C SER A 667 -44.02 3.54 -17.58
N GLU A 668 -43.82 4.70 -16.98
CA GLU A 668 -44.86 5.51 -16.36
C GLU A 668 -44.59 7.00 -16.59
N THR A 669 -45.59 7.83 -16.31
CA THR A 669 -45.36 9.27 -16.16
C THR A 669 -44.69 9.53 -14.80
N PHE A 670 -43.75 10.45 -14.75
CA PHE A 670 -43.01 10.80 -13.54
C PHE A 670 -43.99 11.06 -12.39
N PRO A 671 -43.90 10.29 -11.29
CA PRO A 671 -44.97 10.18 -10.29
C PRO A 671 -44.99 11.34 -9.29
N GLY A 672 -43.96 12.18 -9.27
CA GLY A 672 -43.80 13.28 -8.32
C GLY A 672 -43.84 14.66 -8.97
N SER A 673 -43.48 15.65 -8.16
CA SER A 673 -43.26 17.02 -8.57
C SER A 673 -41.78 17.28 -8.90
N SER A 674 -41.51 18.42 -9.51
CA SER A 674 -40.13 18.86 -9.73
C SER A 674 -39.34 18.91 -8.42
N GLY A 675 -38.09 18.42 -8.43
CA GLY A 675 -37.24 18.31 -7.24
C GLY A 675 -37.51 17.09 -6.35
N ASP A 676 -38.36 16.16 -6.79
CA ASP A 676 -38.55 14.87 -6.15
C ASP A 676 -37.57 13.81 -6.69
N LEU A 677 -37.16 12.90 -5.81
CA LEU A 677 -36.32 11.73 -6.15
C LEU A 677 -37.07 10.44 -5.83
N PHE A 678 -37.00 9.49 -6.74
CA PHE A 678 -37.47 8.13 -6.55
C PHE A 678 -36.35 7.14 -6.82
N LEU A 679 -36.23 6.11 -5.98
CA LEU A 679 -35.39 4.95 -6.32
C LEU A 679 -36.29 3.78 -6.70
N TYR A 680 -35.95 3.12 -7.82
CA TYR A 680 -36.67 1.98 -8.35
C TYR A 680 -35.86 0.70 -8.23
N SER A 681 -36.56 -0.41 -8.02
CA SER A 681 -36.04 -1.78 -8.05
C SER A 681 -37.07 -2.67 -8.75
N VAL A 682 -36.60 -3.77 -9.36
CA VAL A 682 -37.46 -4.77 -9.99
C VAL A 682 -37.17 -6.14 -9.40
N ARG A 683 -38.23 -6.92 -9.15
CA ARG A 683 -38.17 -8.31 -8.71
C ARG A 683 -38.74 -9.22 -9.79
N SER A 684 -38.14 -10.38 -10.04
CA SER A 684 -38.68 -11.41 -10.93
C SER A 684 -39.54 -12.40 -10.13
N LYS A 685 -40.52 -13.02 -10.78
CA LYS A 685 -41.39 -14.02 -10.16
C LYS A 685 -41.76 -15.10 -11.18
N SER A 686 -41.63 -16.36 -10.79
CA SER A 686 -42.12 -17.50 -11.59
C SER A 686 -43.62 -17.73 -11.32
N GLU A 687 -44.28 -18.49 -12.19
CA GLU A 687 -45.75 -18.67 -12.18
C GLU A 687 -46.31 -19.13 -10.82
N PHE A 688 -45.56 -20.00 -10.14
CA PHE A 688 -45.94 -20.56 -8.83
C PHE A 688 -44.88 -20.31 -7.74
N GLY A 689 -43.85 -19.52 -8.05
CA GLY A 689 -42.76 -19.21 -7.13
C GLY A 689 -42.95 -17.88 -6.41
N SER A 690 -41.99 -17.57 -5.55
CA SER A 690 -41.96 -16.30 -4.81
C SER A 690 -41.18 -15.24 -5.58
N GLU A 691 -41.36 -13.98 -5.19
CA GLU A 691 -40.57 -12.86 -5.72
C GLU A 691 -39.08 -13.08 -5.42
N SER A 692 -38.23 -12.73 -6.38
CA SER A 692 -36.80 -12.59 -6.17
C SER A 692 -36.50 -11.46 -5.19
N LYS A 693 -35.21 -11.27 -4.89
CA LYS A 693 -34.74 -10.02 -4.29
C LYS A 693 -34.91 -8.83 -5.23
N ASP A 694 -34.71 -7.65 -4.65
CA ASP A 694 -34.53 -6.40 -5.37
C ASP A 694 -33.34 -6.48 -6.33
N SER A 695 -33.49 -5.92 -7.53
CA SER A 695 -32.39 -5.64 -8.44
C SER A 695 -31.48 -4.56 -7.87
N ASN A 696 -30.46 -4.14 -8.63
CA ASN A 696 -29.81 -2.86 -8.34
C ASN A 696 -30.86 -1.74 -8.32
N PHE A 697 -30.67 -0.75 -7.44
CA PHE A 697 -31.52 0.44 -7.43
C PHE A 697 -31.07 1.42 -8.52
N VAL A 698 -32.03 2.10 -9.14
CA VAL A 698 -31.78 3.22 -10.05
C VAL A 698 -32.52 4.45 -9.56
N SER A 699 -31.88 5.61 -9.67
CA SER A 699 -32.51 6.89 -9.36
C SER A 699 -33.30 7.44 -10.54
N VAL A 700 -34.45 8.02 -10.24
CA VAL A 700 -35.29 8.75 -11.19
C VAL A 700 -35.70 10.05 -10.52
N PHE A 701 -35.30 11.17 -11.11
CA PHE A 701 -35.57 12.51 -10.61
C PHE A 701 -35.87 13.45 -11.77
N TRP A 702 -36.50 14.57 -11.44
CA TRP A 702 -36.76 15.64 -12.40
C TRP A 702 -36.30 16.98 -11.84
N ASN A 703 -35.23 17.53 -12.44
CA ASN A 703 -34.67 18.82 -12.06
C ASN A 703 -35.37 19.94 -12.84
N GLU A 704 -36.07 20.86 -12.16
CA GLU A 704 -36.51 22.09 -12.83
C GLU A 704 -35.33 22.98 -13.17
N PRO A 705 -35.37 23.65 -14.35
CA PRO A 705 -34.55 24.83 -14.58
C PRO A 705 -34.87 25.88 -13.51
N LYS A 706 -33.96 26.08 -12.55
CA LYS A 706 -34.04 27.23 -11.65
C LYS A 706 -33.85 28.51 -12.45
N THR A 707 -34.58 29.56 -12.09
CA THR A 707 -34.38 30.87 -12.72
C THR A 707 -32.94 31.32 -12.53
N GLN A 708 -32.34 31.85 -13.60
CA GLN A 708 -31.02 32.44 -13.53
C GLN A 708 -31.02 33.50 -12.43
N VAL A 709 -30.21 33.29 -11.40
CA VAL A 709 -30.09 34.25 -10.31
C VAL A 709 -29.35 35.45 -10.89
N LYS A 710 -30.07 36.50 -11.28
CA LYS A 710 -29.50 37.80 -11.71
C LYS A 710 -28.90 38.52 -10.50
N LYS A 711 -27.88 37.94 -9.86
CA LYS A 711 -26.99 38.69 -8.99
C LYS A 711 -25.95 39.33 -9.90
N ARG A 712 -26.17 40.59 -10.30
CA ARG A 712 -25.00 41.48 -10.37
C ARG A 712 -24.54 41.63 -8.93
N ALA A 713 -23.25 41.54 -8.69
CA ALA A 713 -22.63 41.91 -7.42
C ALA A 713 -23.39 43.10 -6.80
N PHE A 714 -24.13 42.83 -5.72
CA PHE A 714 -24.84 43.88 -5.01
C PHE A 714 -23.76 44.73 -4.33
N SER A 715 -23.68 46.00 -4.76
CA SER A 715 -22.85 47.07 -4.20
C SER A 715 -21.40 47.19 -4.70
N LEU A 716 -20.92 48.43 -4.66
CA LEU A 716 -19.53 48.90 -4.83
C LEU A 716 -18.64 48.37 -3.67
N GLU A 717 -18.75 47.09 -3.33
CA GLU A 717 -17.92 46.46 -2.31
C GLU A 717 -16.45 46.61 -2.75
N GLU A 718 -15.65 47.20 -1.87
CA GLU A 718 -14.22 47.39 -2.07
C GLU A 718 -13.49 46.04 -2.01
N LEU A 719 -12.42 45.91 -2.81
CA LEU A 719 -11.53 44.75 -2.76
C LEU A 719 -11.16 44.41 -1.30
N PRO A 720 -11.47 43.20 -0.81
CA PRO A 720 -11.29 42.88 0.59
C PRO A 720 -9.85 43.11 1.02
N SER A 721 -9.69 43.72 2.19
CA SER A 721 -8.37 43.95 2.80
C SER A 721 -7.59 42.65 3.00
N SER A 722 -8.26 41.50 3.02
CA SER A 722 -7.63 40.18 3.03
C SER A 722 -6.76 39.95 1.79
N PHE A 723 -7.15 40.41 0.59
CA PHE A 723 -6.33 40.32 -0.62
C PHE A 723 -5.27 41.41 -0.72
N VAL A 724 -5.62 42.64 -0.36
CA VAL A 724 -4.77 43.81 -0.59
C VAL A 724 -3.47 43.71 0.21
N GLY A 725 -2.33 43.93 -0.45
CA GLY A 725 -1.01 43.91 0.17
C GLY A 725 0.04 43.13 -0.62
N THR A 726 1.19 42.93 -0.01
CA THR A 726 2.32 42.19 -0.58
C THR A 726 2.28 40.75 -0.12
N TRP A 727 2.43 39.84 -1.08
CA TRP A 727 2.45 38.40 -0.87
C TRP A 727 3.76 37.85 -1.38
N SER A 728 4.42 37.00 -0.60
CA SER A 728 5.70 36.40 -0.97
C SER A 728 5.64 34.87 -1.00
N SER A 729 6.42 34.30 -1.91
CA SER A 729 6.62 32.86 -2.07
C SER A 729 8.05 32.59 -2.55
N MET A 730 8.46 31.32 -2.50
CA MET A 730 9.74 30.85 -3.03
C MET A 730 9.48 29.83 -4.13
N TYR A 731 10.04 30.07 -5.31
CA TYR A 731 9.95 29.18 -6.46
C TYR A 731 11.33 28.65 -6.85
N TRP A 732 11.47 27.34 -7.00
CA TRP A 732 12.72 26.76 -7.49
C TRP A 732 12.71 26.69 -9.02
N ASN A 733 13.44 27.60 -9.68
CA ASN A 733 13.63 27.55 -11.12
C ASN A 733 14.76 26.56 -11.47
N PRO A 734 14.53 25.53 -12.32
CA PRO A 734 15.53 24.51 -12.65
C PRO A 734 16.82 25.05 -13.27
N LYS A 735 16.79 26.25 -13.88
CA LYS A 735 17.94 26.89 -14.54
C LYS A 735 18.60 27.97 -13.68
N LEU A 736 17.81 28.67 -12.86
CA LEU A 736 18.24 29.87 -12.13
C LEU A 736 18.34 29.65 -10.60
N GLY A 737 17.92 28.48 -10.09
CA GLY A 737 17.89 28.20 -8.66
C GLY A 737 16.68 28.84 -7.95
N PRO A 738 16.74 29.01 -6.63
CA PRO A 738 15.62 29.56 -5.86
C PRO A 738 15.37 31.02 -6.23
N GLN A 739 14.12 31.35 -6.56
CA GLN A 739 13.64 32.67 -6.92
C GLN A 739 12.62 33.11 -5.88
N THR A 740 12.71 34.37 -5.44
CA THR A 740 11.65 34.99 -4.65
C THR A 740 10.57 35.48 -5.58
N VAL A 741 9.34 35.03 -5.34
CA VAL A 741 8.16 35.42 -6.11
C VAL A 741 7.32 36.33 -5.23
N ILE A 742 7.03 37.53 -5.71
CA ILE A 742 6.22 38.52 -4.99
C ILE A 742 5.00 38.87 -5.83
N VAL A 743 3.84 38.93 -5.20
CA VAL A 743 2.60 39.42 -5.79
C VAL A 743 2.12 40.61 -4.96
N GLU A 744 2.10 41.80 -5.56
CA GLU A 744 1.52 42.99 -4.95
C GLU A 744 0.10 43.18 -5.48
N ILE A 745 -0.88 43.05 -4.58
CA ILE A 745 -2.30 43.18 -4.92
C ILE A 745 -2.81 44.52 -4.40
N SER A 746 -3.38 45.31 -5.31
CA SER A 746 -4.08 46.55 -5.00
C SER A 746 -5.36 46.62 -5.80
N GLY A 747 -6.30 47.46 -5.41
CA GLY A 747 -7.56 47.59 -6.12
C GLY A 747 -8.39 48.75 -5.60
N LYS A 748 -9.41 49.11 -6.38
CA LYS A 748 -10.42 50.10 -6.00
C LYS A 748 -11.77 49.57 -6.44
N GLU A 749 -12.76 49.65 -5.56
CA GLU A 749 -14.09 49.08 -5.81
C GLU A 749 -13.94 47.60 -6.21
N GLN A 750 -14.42 47.22 -7.40
CA GLN A 750 -14.30 45.87 -7.92
C GLN A 750 -13.05 45.62 -8.75
N ASP A 751 -12.27 46.63 -9.10
CA ASP A 751 -11.07 46.43 -9.91
C ASP A 751 -9.87 46.03 -9.03
N PHE A 752 -9.09 45.06 -9.49
CA PHE A 752 -7.81 44.70 -8.89
C PHE A 752 -6.68 44.78 -9.92
N VAL A 753 -5.49 45.06 -9.40
CA VAL A 753 -4.21 45.00 -10.08
C VAL A 753 -3.29 44.11 -9.24
N ALA A 754 -2.81 43.02 -9.83
CA ALA A 754 -1.82 42.14 -9.23
C ALA A 754 -0.51 42.22 -10.02
N LYS A 755 0.55 42.75 -9.38
CA LYS A 755 1.89 42.85 -9.98
C LYS A 755 2.75 41.69 -9.52
N LEU A 756 3.17 40.86 -10.46
CA LEU A 756 4.07 39.74 -10.22
C LEU A 756 5.51 40.19 -10.42
N LYS A 757 6.33 39.98 -9.39
CA LYS A 757 7.76 40.25 -9.38
C LYS A 757 8.56 38.98 -9.12
N LEU A 758 9.66 38.81 -9.84
CA LEU A 758 10.68 37.80 -9.58
C LEU A 758 11.96 38.50 -9.11
N ASN A 759 12.41 38.17 -7.89
CA ASN A 759 13.53 38.85 -7.22
C ASN A 759 13.41 40.38 -7.32
N GLU A 760 12.26 40.91 -6.88
CA GLU A 760 11.89 42.34 -6.91
C GLU A 760 11.69 42.99 -8.29
N LYS A 761 12.02 42.29 -9.38
CA LYS A 761 11.78 42.79 -10.74
C LYS A 761 10.38 42.42 -11.21
N GLU A 762 9.57 43.41 -11.55
CA GLU A 762 8.26 43.19 -12.17
C GLU A 762 8.41 42.45 -13.50
N VAL A 763 7.75 41.29 -13.60
CA VAL A 763 7.78 40.43 -14.80
C VAL A 763 6.44 40.41 -15.50
N ARG A 764 5.34 40.65 -14.79
CA ARG A 764 4.00 40.74 -15.37
C ARG A 764 3.04 41.49 -14.46
N GLN A 765 2.05 42.13 -15.07
CA GLN A 765 0.90 42.70 -14.37
C GLN A 765 -0.38 42.02 -14.85
N PHE A 766 -1.26 41.76 -13.89
CA PHE A 766 -2.59 41.21 -14.11
C PHE A 766 -3.62 42.21 -13.63
N THR A 767 -4.67 42.41 -14.41
CA THR A 767 -5.76 43.33 -14.08
C THR A 767 -7.08 42.60 -14.30
N GLY A 768 -8.02 42.79 -13.40
CA GLY A 768 -9.34 42.18 -13.51
C GLY A 768 -10.31 42.76 -12.51
N THR A 769 -11.51 42.19 -12.47
CA THR A 769 -12.53 42.52 -11.47
C THR A 769 -12.63 41.40 -10.44
N TRP A 770 -12.77 41.74 -9.17
CA TRP A 770 -13.09 40.79 -8.10
C TRP A 770 -14.60 40.73 -7.88
N ILE A 771 -15.07 39.60 -7.36
CA ILE A 771 -16.50 39.33 -7.16
C ILE A 771 -16.79 39.33 -5.65
N PRO A 772 -17.70 40.19 -5.16
CA PRO A 772 -18.23 40.15 -3.79
C PRO A 772 -18.51 38.77 -3.22
N GLY A 773 -17.94 38.52 -2.03
CA GLY A 773 -18.00 37.22 -1.34
C GLY A 773 -17.02 36.15 -1.84
N SER A 774 -16.29 36.38 -2.93
CA SER A 774 -15.27 35.45 -3.41
C SER A 774 -14.01 35.49 -2.56
N GLN A 775 -13.46 34.32 -2.24
CA GLN A 775 -12.11 34.19 -1.70
C GLN A 775 -11.04 34.05 -2.79
N THR A 776 -11.39 34.34 -4.06
CA THR A 776 -10.48 34.24 -5.20
C THR A 776 -10.44 35.51 -6.06
N LEU A 777 -9.27 35.84 -6.61
CA LEU A 777 -9.08 36.78 -7.71
C LEU A 777 -8.65 36.01 -8.97
N LYS A 778 -9.27 36.31 -10.11
CA LYS A 778 -8.87 35.73 -11.41
C LYS A 778 -8.83 36.79 -12.50
N SER A 779 -7.85 36.68 -13.38
CA SER A 779 -7.83 37.34 -14.68
C SER A 779 -7.14 36.40 -15.70
N ASN A 780 -7.00 36.83 -16.95
CA ASN A 780 -6.37 36.00 -17.98
C ASN A 780 -4.91 35.65 -17.59
N GLY A 781 -4.67 34.37 -17.30
CA GLY A 781 -3.39 33.84 -16.88
C GLY A 781 -2.99 34.10 -15.42
N PHE A 782 -3.93 34.46 -14.55
CA PHE A 782 -3.71 34.64 -13.11
C PHE A 782 -4.90 34.15 -12.29
N LEU A 783 -4.63 33.32 -11.29
CA LEU A 783 -5.57 32.87 -10.27
C LEU A 783 -4.91 33.06 -8.90
N PHE A 784 -5.65 33.58 -7.93
CA PHE A 784 -5.16 33.81 -6.57
C PHE A 784 -6.28 33.55 -5.56
N GLU A 785 -6.12 32.55 -4.70
CA GLU A 785 -7.15 32.05 -3.79
C GLU A 785 -6.67 32.09 -2.34
N LEU A 786 -7.42 32.75 -1.46
CA LEU A 786 -7.12 32.81 -0.03
C LEU A 786 -7.30 31.43 0.61
N SER A 787 -6.42 31.09 1.55
CA SER A 787 -6.52 29.85 2.31
C SER A 787 -7.70 29.91 3.28
N LYS A 788 -8.54 28.86 3.24
CA LYS A 788 -9.67 28.66 4.16
C LYS A 788 -9.23 28.21 5.57
N SER A 789 -8.02 27.67 5.69
CA SER A 789 -7.53 27.03 6.92
C SER A 789 -6.49 27.87 7.68
N LEU A 790 -5.82 28.80 7.01
CA LEU A 790 -4.70 29.57 7.56
C LEU A 790 -4.78 31.02 7.08
N GLU A 791 -5.23 31.90 7.96
CA GLU A 791 -5.30 33.34 7.69
C GLU A 791 -3.93 33.88 7.25
N GLY A 792 -3.93 34.75 6.23
CA GLY A 792 -2.71 35.31 5.65
C GLY A 792 -1.93 34.37 4.72
N ASN A 793 -2.54 33.25 4.30
CA ASN A 793 -1.97 32.37 3.27
C ASN A 793 -2.86 32.31 2.04
N SER A 794 -2.28 32.01 0.88
CA SER A 794 -3.01 31.84 -0.37
C SER A 794 -2.31 30.83 -1.29
N LEU A 795 -3.04 30.40 -2.31
CA LEU A 795 -2.53 29.66 -3.46
C LEU A 795 -2.69 30.53 -4.70
N ALA A 796 -1.66 30.61 -5.54
CA ALA A 796 -1.74 31.32 -6.80
C ALA A 796 -1.23 30.47 -7.96
N GLN A 797 -1.90 30.58 -9.10
CA GLN A 797 -1.48 30.00 -10.37
C GLN A 797 -1.25 31.09 -11.40
N PHE A 798 -0.24 30.88 -12.24
CA PHE A 798 0.11 31.79 -13.32
C PHE A 798 0.21 31.02 -14.65
N GLN A 799 -0.24 31.64 -15.74
CA GLN A 799 -0.05 31.07 -17.08
C GLN A 799 0.73 32.02 -17.97
N SER A 800 1.60 31.49 -18.82
CA SER A 800 2.39 32.26 -19.79
C SER A 800 3.31 33.31 -19.15
N VAL A 801 3.78 33.11 -17.91
CA VAL A 801 4.80 33.96 -17.28
C VAL A 801 6.17 33.39 -17.63
N LYS A 802 7.05 34.25 -18.18
CA LYS A 802 8.41 33.85 -18.48
C LYS A 802 9.11 33.41 -17.18
N ASP A 803 9.80 32.27 -17.24
CA ASP A 803 10.58 31.70 -16.14
C ASP A 803 9.77 31.13 -14.96
N ILE A 804 8.45 31.00 -15.09
CA ILE A 804 7.57 30.22 -14.20
C ILE A 804 6.84 29.16 -15.05
N GLU A 805 6.73 27.93 -14.54
CA GLU A 805 5.98 26.88 -15.23
C GLU A 805 4.48 27.22 -15.32
N THR A 806 3.92 27.17 -16.53
CA THR A 806 2.50 27.49 -16.78
C THR A 806 1.59 26.53 -16.04
N GLY A 807 0.66 27.07 -15.24
CA GLY A 807 -0.32 26.29 -14.48
C GLY A 807 0.18 25.74 -13.15
N MET A 808 1.41 26.05 -12.74
CA MET A 808 1.94 25.64 -11.43
C MET A 808 1.29 26.43 -10.29
N GLU A 809 0.92 25.74 -9.21
CA GLU A 809 0.46 26.33 -7.95
C GLU A 809 1.62 26.70 -7.05
N LEU A 810 1.61 27.94 -6.56
CA LEU A 810 2.54 28.45 -5.57
C LEU A 810 1.76 28.90 -4.33
N SER A 811 2.22 28.50 -3.16
CA SER A 811 1.68 29.00 -1.90
C SER A 811 2.35 30.31 -1.53
N PHE A 812 1.56 31.32 -1.20
CA PHE A 812 2.04 32.62 -0.77
C PHE A 812 1.64 32.89 0.67
N THR A 813 2.50 33.62 1.36
CA THR A 813 2.22 34.18 2.68
C THR A 813 2.16 35.69 2.56
N LYS A 814 1.17 36.29 3.20
CA LYS A 814 1.01 37.74 3.24
C LYS A 814 2.08 38.35 4.13
N GLU A 815 2.78 39.35 3.62
CA GLU A 815 3.71 40.13 4.42
C GLU A 815 2.91 40.97 5.45
N LYS A 816 3.43 41.02 6.68
CA LYS A 816 2.77 41.71 7.81
C LYS A 816 2.91 43.21 7.72
#